data_AF-A0A928IVM0-F1
#
_entry.id   AF-A0A928IVM0-F1
#
_cell.length_a   1.000
_cell.length_b   1.000
_cell.length_c   1.000
_cell.angle_alpha   90.00
_cell.angle_beta   90.00
_cell.angle_gamma   90.00
#
_symmetry.space_group_name_H-M   'P 1'
#
loop_
_entity.id
_entity.type
_entity.pdbx_description
1 polymer ?
#
loop_
_entity_poly.entity_id
_entity_poly.type
_entity_poly.pdbx_seq_one_letter_code
_entity_poly.pdbx_strand_id
1 'polypeptide(L)'
;MRIGILTFHRSINYGAYMQCVALSHEIQKRFPEDSVEVVDYSSAKMEKNYRVKFNKSMVKRPMEFSRRIKRKRIFRDSLKYLPLSDKQIIEDTCENAFDYIKSKYDVIVVGSDAVWNWIKRGFPNPYLLDMGKTDVMKFSYAASAFGMGMEHVTEERRKKFGRSLEDFKFIGVRDEYTEELVRYCAPETKVDFTCDPTAFLDLDYVLELLGTTKEEYKEKIYKKYRIPKNKRLICTMGTTTALVKRLKAEFGNTHTVISVFSNTGAEDVYMYDLDPLEWSLLFGICDITLTNFFHGTLLSLRNSTPVIGLDFTKFGADHKGKIEDVLCRMDMRDCFFRLSEGLADNWDSVIKKTRELLDCEGIRGIIDNNRRCLVYSNESFFDALADALGRKNKKTEAPEIIKRKKDGGFDYSAIKCMGCMLCAEKCPKDAISIEKKKGYYIPAVDNEKCVRCGLCNKICPVNAPQKSDEPKQIYALRDKNETDLMNSSSGGAVGLMAKAFFEAGGSVSGVAYNERMRPVHKVVRSIEEFADLRGSKYVQSSMGDIYTELEAELEKAVPVLATGTPCQIAAIKAYFGDKYDNLYTLDLICHGVQSPVVFEEYIKQLEEEKGKKIVDFKFRDKTKGWKKNNVKVIFDDKSELVMTRAECEYFRYFDYLRQSCYNCHFRGFNNYADVTVGDYWGIETLTDRFNDDKGVSILLCHSEKGRELVDKIKENAKICESNLEHAIKTHRKLKKSVVMPKYRNEFFSILETKGYKAARKYQNKKTRLYNIKKNIKKMIGGK
;
A
#
# COMPACT_ATOMS: atom_id res chain seq x y z
N MET A 1 21.32 -28.99 10.38
CA MET A 1 21.10 -28.77 11.82
C MET A 1 19.64 -29.06 12.16
N ARG A 2 19.35 -29.32 13.44
CA ARG A 2 18.02 -29.54 13.99
C ARG A 2 17.55 -28.28 14.70
N ILE A 3 16.47 -27.69 14.20
CA ILE A 3 15.89 -26.45 14.71
C ILE A 3 14.59 -26.78 15.45
N GLY A 4 14.57 -26.53 16.76
CA GLY A 4 13.37 -26.61 17.58
C GLY A 4 12.65 -25.26 17.67
N ILE A 5 11.33 -25.27 17.68
CA ILE A 5 10.49 -24.09 17.96
C ILE A 5 9.69 -24.34 19.24
N LEU A 6 9.88 -23.50 20.26
CA LEU A 6 9.16 -23.58 21.53
C LEU A 6 8.09 -22.47 21.61
N THR A 7 6.83 -22.85 21.45
CA THR A 7 5.70 -21.89 21.41
C THR A 7 4.36 -22.49 21.84
N PHE A 8 3.31 -21.66 21.89
CA PHE A 8 1.94 -22.13 22.10
C PHE A 8 1.35 -22.73 20.83
N HIS A 9 1.25 -24.05 20.81
CA HIS A 9 0.63 -24.78 19.70
C HIS A 9 -0.61 -25.57 20.17
N ARG A 10 -0.61 -26.10 21.39
CA ARG A 10 -1.76 -26.80 22.01
C ARG A 10 -2.86 -25.88 22.57
N SER A 11 -2.90 -24.62 22.15
CA SER A 11 -3.87 -23.66 22.68
C SER A 11 -5.15 -23.53 21.84
N ILE A 12 -6.31 -23.39 22.48
CA ILE A 12 -7.58 -23.03 21.79
C ILE A 12 -7.57 -21.52 21.51
N ASN A 13 -6.58 -21.11 20.73
CA ASN A 13 -6.37 -19.75 20.28
C ASN A 13 -5.91 -19.82 18.83
N TYR A 14 -6.76 -19.30 17.94
CA TYR A 14 -6.50 -19.29 16.50
C TYR A 14 -5.20 -18.55 16.15
N GLY A 15 -4.95 -17.40 16.80
CA GLY A 15 -3.76 -16.59 16.54
C GLY A 15 -2.47 -17.33 16.91
N ALA A 16 -2.40 -17.89 18.12
CA ALA A 16 -1.23 -18.66 18.58
C ALA A 16 -0.95 -19.87 17.68
N TYR A 17 -2.00 -20.61 17.30
CA TYR A 17 -1.87 -21.75 16.39
C TYR A 17 -1.34 -21.31 15.01
N MET A 18 -1.91 -20.26 14.42
CA MET A 18 -1.49 -19.78 13.09
C MET A 18 -0.10 -19.16 13.08
N GLN A 19 0.34 -18.56 14.18
CA GLN A 19 1.73 -18.12 14.34
C GLN A 19 2.70 -19.29 14.29
N CYS A 20 2.36 -20.39 14.96
CA CYS A 20 3.17 -21.61 14.98
C CYS A 20 3.31 -22.19 13.56
N VAL A 21 2.18 -22.34 12.84
CA VAL A 21 2.16 -22.78 11.43
C VAL A 21 3.02 -21.87 10.55
N ALA A 22 2.88 -20.55 10.69
CA ALA A 22 3.61 -19.60 9.86
C ALA A 22 5.11 -19.70 10.10
N LEU A 23 5.55 -19.64 11.37
CA LEU A 23 6.97 -19.64 11.74
C LEU A 23 7.67 -20.94 11.34
N SER A 24 7.07 -22.10 11.62
CA SER A 24 7.67 -23.39 11.27
C SER A 24 7.82 -23.55 9.76
N HIS A 25 6.79 -23.19 8.99
CA HIS A 25 6.84 -23.23 7.53
C HIS A 25 7.89 -22.28 6.95
N GLU A 26 7.94 -21.03 7.42
CA GLU A 26 8.86 -20.04 6.85
C GLU A 26 10.32 -20.39 7.13
N ILE A 27 10.65 -20.89 8.34
CA ILE A 27 12.00 -21.39 8.64
C ILE A 27 12.32 -22.58 7.73
N GLN A 28 11.42 -23.57 7.63
CA GLN A 28 11.64 -24.76 6.80
C GLN A 28 11.82 -24.41 5.31
N LYS A 29 11.07 -23.43 4.81
CA LYS A 29 11.13 -22.94 3.43
C LYS A 29 12.45 -22.24 3.10
N ARG A 30 12.97 -21.44 4.04
CA ARG A 30 14.25 -20.71 3.88
C ARG A 30 15.46 -21.62 4.05
N PHE A 31 15.35 -22.61 4.92
CA PHE A 31 16.41 -23.55 5.27
C PHE A 31 15.98 -25.01 4.99
N PRO A 32 15.82 -25.38 3.70
CA PRO A 32 15.29 -26.70 3.32
C PRO A 32 16.23 -27.87 3.64
N GLU A 33 17.50 -27.61 3.96
CA GLU A 33 18.48 -28.63 4.36
C GLU A 33 18.44 -28.94 5.87
N ASP A 34 17.74 -28.11 6.64
CA ASP A 34 17.64 -28.21 8.09
C ASP A 34 16.27 -28.78 8.49
N SER A 35 16.24 -29.56 9.56
CA SER A 35 14.99 -30.14 10.06
C SER A 35 14.34 -29.20 11.07
N VAL A 36 13.10 -28.80 10.82
CA VAL A 36 12.33 -27.92 11.71
C VAL A 36 11.23 -28.69 12.42
N GLU A 37 11.24 -28.66 13.75
CA GLU A 37 10.19 -29.23 14.59
C GLU A 37 9.66 -28.21 15.60
N VAL A 38 8.40 -28.36 15.98
CA VAL A 38 7.79 -27.65 17.11
C VAL A 38 7.90 -28.56 18.33
N VAL A 39 8.57 -28.09 19.37
CA VAL A 39 8.69 -28.83 20.64
C VAL A 39 7.31 -28.99 21.25
N ASP A 40 6.85 -30.23 21.38
CA ASP A 40 5.49 -30.59 21.79
C ASP A 40 5.29 -30.46 23.31
N TYR A 41 5.48 -29.23 23.80
CA TYR A 41 5.40 -28.83 25.20
C TYR A 41 4.05 -28.16 25.56
N SER A 42 3.48 -28.53 26.71
CA SER A 42 2.31 -27.91 27.33
C SER A 42 2.45 -27.88 28.84
N SER A 43 2.11 -26.77 29.51
CA SER A 43 2.07 -26.77 30.98
C SER A 43 0.91 -27.61 31.51
N ALA A 44 1.08 -28.29 32.63
CA ALA A 44 0.01 -29.06 33.26
C ALA A 44 -1.17 -28.15 33.66
N LYS A 45 -0.90 -26.89 34.00
CA LYS A 45 -1.93 -25.85 34.18
C LYS A 45 -2.74 -25.58 32.91
N MET A 46 -2.10 -25.52 31.74
CA MET A 46 -2.81 -25.35 30.46
C MET A 46 -3.63 -26.58 30.09
N GLU A 47 -3.11 -27.79 30.29
CA GLU A 47 -3.87 -29.05 30.07
C GLU A 47 -5.14 -29.14 30.92
N LYS A 48 -5.12 -28.62 32.16
CA LYS A 48 -6.32 -28.55 33.00
C LYS A 48 -7.45 -27.72 32.37
N ASN A 49 -7.12 -26.68 31.60
CA ASN A 49 -8.12 -25.88 30.85
C ASN A 49 -8.70 -26.64 29.64
N TYR A 50 -7.98 -27.65 29.14
CA TYR A 50 -8.44 -28.52 28.04
C TYR A 50 -9.29 -29.69 28.51
N ARG A 51 -9.22 -30.10 29.78
CA ARG A 51 -10.16 -31.08 30.37
C ARG A 51 -11.62 -30.55 30.40
N VAL A 52 -12.58 -31.40 30.06
CA VAL A 52 -14.02 -31.07 30.16
C VAL A 52 -14.46 -31.35 31.60
N LYS A 53 -14.61 -30.31 32.42
CA LYS A 53 -15.21 -30.44 33.76
C LYS A 53 -16.74 -30.41 33.67
N PHE A 54 -17.41 -31.38 34.30
CA PHE A 54 -18.84 -31.35 34.57
C PHE A 54 -19.17 -30.13 35.48
N ASN A 55 -20.11 -29.27 35.09
CA ASN A 55 -20.51 -28.06 35.83
C ASN A 55 -22.00 -27.76 35.55
N LYS A 56 -22.71 -27.22 36.55
CA LYS A 56 -24.06 -26.63 36.50
C LYS A 56 -24.35 -25.75 35.26
N SER A 57 -23.35 -25.14 34.62
CA SER A 57 -23.53 -24.39 33.36
C SER A 57 -24.02 -25.24 32.17
N MET A 58 -23.77 -26.56 32.17
CA MET A 58 -24.26 -27.48 31.13
C MET A 58 -25.78 -27.61 31.10
N VAL A 59 -26.40 -27.55 32.28
CA VAL A 59 -27.85 -27.62 32.43
C VAL A 59 -28.51 -26.31 32.02
N LYS A 60 -27.84 -25.17 32.25
CA LYS A 60 -28.37 -23.84 31.94
C LYS A 60 -28.15 -23.39 30.48
N ARG A 61 -27.10 -23.86 29.79
CA ARG A 61 -26.76 -23.45 28.40
C ARG A 61 -26.17 -24.61 27.56
N PRO A 62 -26.99 -25.62 27.20
CA PRO A 62 -26.51 -26.84 26.54
C PRO A 62 -25.86 -26.59 25.16
N MET A 63 -26.35 -25.60 24.42
CA MET A 63 -25.82 -25.26 23.09
C MET A 63 -24.43 -24.62 23.14
N GLU A 64 -24.15 -23.74 24.10
CA GLU A 64 -22.80 -23.16 24.27
C GLU A 64 -21.79 -24.23 24.69
N PHE A 65 -22.23 -25.17 25.51
CA PHE A 65 -21.40 -26.29 25.94
C PHE A 65 -21.03 -27.23 24.79
N SER A 66 -21.98 -27.61 23.95
CA SER A 66 -21.72 -28.45 22.77
C SER A 66 -20.78 -27.76 21.77
N ARG A 67 -20.96 -26.45 21.54
CA ARG A 67 -20.05 -25.61 20.75
C ARG A 67 -18.63 -25.64 21.30
N ARG A 68 -18.48 -25.52 22.63
CA ARG A 68 -17.17 -25.58 23.30
C ARG A 68 -16.48 -26.93 23.09
N ILE A 69 -17.20 -28.05 23.28
CA ILE A 69 -16.64 -29.39 23.03
C ILE A 69 -16.20 -29.53 21.57
N LYS A 70 -17.05 -29.11 20.62
CA LYS A 70 -16.72 -29.17 19.19
C LYS A 70 -15.45 -28.39 18.87
N ARG A 71 -15.31 -27.17 19.39
CA ARG A 71 -14.10 -26.34 19.23
C ARG A 71 -12.86 -27.01 19.82
N LYS A 72 -12.95 -27.64 20.99
CA LYS A 72 -11.84 -28.43 21.58
C LYS A 72 -11.38 -29.55 20.65
N ARG A 73 -12.33 -30.31 20.10
CA ARG A 73 -12.06 -31.40 19.16
C ARG A 73 -11.36 -30.89 17.90
N ILE A 74 -11.88 -29.82 17.31
CA ILE A 74 -11.31 -29.20 16.12
C ILE A 74 -9.83 -28.80 16.33
N PHE A 75 -9.52 -28.13 17.44
CA PHE A 75 -8.13 -27.73 17.74
C PHE A 75 -7.22 -28.93 17.97
N ARG A 76 -7.68 -29.95 18.70
CA ARG A 76 -6.92 -31.19 18.90
C ARG A 76 -6.63 -31.87 17.57
N ASP A 77 -7.64 -32.00 16.71
CA ASP A 77 -7.50 -32.68 15.42
C ASP A 77 -6.65 -31.85 14.44
N SER A 78 -6.55 -30.53 14.63
CA SER A 78 -5.66 -29.66 13.83
C SER A 78 -4.18 -29.88 14.11
N LEU A 79 -3.79 -30.36 15.30
CA LEU A 79 -2.38 -30.56 15.67
C LEU A 79 -1.59 -31.44 14.69
N LYS A 80 -2.27 -32.31 13.94
CA LYS A 80 -1.68 -33.15 12.88
C LYS A 80 -1.00 -32.34 11.75
N TYR A 81 -1.33 -31.05 11.61
CA TYR A 81 -0.74 -30.17 10.58
C TYR A 81 0.55 -29.49 11.05
N LEU A 82 0.92 -29.64 12.33
CA LEU A 82 2.16 -29.08 12.86
C LEU A 82 3.27 -30.14 12.83
N PRO A 83 4.52 -29.75 12.55
CA PRO A 83 5.66 -30.65 12.64
C PRO A 83 6.07 -30.84 14.10
N LEU A 84 5.21 -31.49 14.90
CA LEU A 84 5.44 -31.70 16.32
C LEU A 84 6.60 -32.68 16.55
N SER A 85 7.36 -32.45 17.62
CA SER A 85 8.38 -33.37 18.09
C SER A 85 7.76 -34.72 18.49
N ASP A 86 8.53 -35.79 18.36
CA ASP A 86 8.13 -37.17 18.66
C ASP A 86 7.73 -37.41 20.13
N LYS A 87 8.27 -36.61 21.05
CA LYS A 87 7.96 -36.67 22.49
C LYS A 87 7.06 -35.50 22.89
N GLN A 88 5.90 -35.82 23.46
CA GLN A 88 5.05 -34.85 24.14
C GLN A 88 5.53 -34.63 25.58
N ILE A 89 5.68 -33.36 25.98
CA ILE A 89 6.11 -32.95 27.32
C ILE A 89 4.97 -32.18 27.99
N ILE A 90 4.47 -32.70 29.12
CA ILE A 90 3.40 -32.08 29.90
C ILE A 90 3.86 -31.87 31.35
N GLU A 91 4.34 -30.68 31.68
CA GLU A 91 4.83 -30.36 33.02
C GLU A 91 4.88 -28.86 33.29
N ASP A 92 4.86 -28.50 34.58
CA ASP A 92 4.99 -27.10 35.01
C ASP A 92 6.46 -26.75 35.37
N THR A 93 7.35 -27.73 35.50
CA THR A 93 8.80 -27.54 35.75
C THR A 93 9.58 -27.37 34.44
N CYS A 94 10.86 -26.99 34.53
CA CYS A 94 11.69 -26.71 33.35
C CYS A 94 12.66 -27.84 32.97
N GLU A 95 12.97 -28.75 33.90
CA GLU A 95 14.08 -29.70 33.79
C GLU A 95 13.94 -30.64 32.58
N ASN A 96 12.82 -31.38 32.46
CA ASN A 96 12.70 -32.34 31.36
C ASN A 96 12.55 -31.66 30.01
N ALA A 97 11.89 -30.50 29.95
CA ALA A 97 11.84 -29.67 28.75
C ALA A 97 13.25 -29.25 28.29
N PHE A 98 14.09 -28.79 29.21
CA PHE A 98 15.46 -28.39 28.89
C PHE A 98 16.35 -29.57 28.51
N ASP A 99 16.27 -30.69 29.21
CA ASP A 99 17.05 -31.90 28.89
C ASP A 99 16.67 -32.46 27.51
N TYR A 100 15.38 -32.44 27.18
CA TYR A 100 14.92 -32.81 25.85
C TYR A 100 15.43 -31.86 24.77
N ILE A 101 15.39 -30.55 25.02
CA ILE A 101 15.90 -29.57 24.06
C ILE A 101 17.40 -29.75 23.82
N LYS A 102 18.19 -29.90 24.90
CA LYS A 102 19.65 -30.09 24.85
C LYS A 102 20.06 -31.37 24.12
N SER A 103 19.29 -32.44 24.25
CA SER A 103 19.63 -33.73 23.64
C SER A 103 19.25 -33.83 22.16
N LYS A 104 18.38 -32.95 21.65
CA LYS A 104 17.81 -33.10 20.30
C LYS A 104 18.13 -31.97 19.32
N TYR A 105 18.25 -30.73 19.77
CA TYR A 105 18.32 -29.56 18.88
C TYR A 105 19.67 -28.85 18.93
N ASP A 106 20.14 -28.40 17.76
CA ASP A 106 21.31 -27.52 17.65
C ASP A 106 20.90 -26.05 17.89
N VAL A 107 19.67 -25.72 17.50
CA VAL A 107 19.08 -24.37 17.60
C VAL A 107 17.69 -24.47 18.24
N ILE A 108 17.38 -23.58 19.18
CA ILE A 108 16.04 -23.42 19.73
C ILE A 108 15.54 -21.99 19.52
N VAL A 109 14.35 -21.86 18.93
CA VAL A 109 13.66 -20.58 18.70
C VAL A 109 12.45 -20.51 19.62
N VAL A 110 12.40 -19.51 20.51
CA VAL A 110 11.23 -19.27 21.39
C VAL A 110 10.40 -18.08 20.91
N GLY A 111 9.07 -18.17 21.00
CA GLY A 111 8.15 -17.11 20.58
C GLY A 111 7.01 -17.62 19.69
N SER A 112 6.00 -16.84 19.31
CA SER A 112 5.93 -15.37 19.34
C SER A 112 4.85 -14.78 20.27
N ASP A 113 3.91 -15.56 20.79
CA ASP A 113 2.87 -14.94 21.63
C ASP A 113 3.39 -14.58 23.04
N ALA A 114 2.50 -14.37 24.02
CA ALA A 114 2.82 -14.02 25.42
C ALA A 114 3.58 -15.14 26.19
N VAL A 115 4.72 -15.58 25.66
CA VAL A 115 5.59 -16.65 26.17
C VAL A 115 6.42 -16.17 27.36
N TRP A 116 6.76 -14.88 27.42
CA TRP A 116 7.48 -14.27 28.55
C TRP A 116 6.55 -13.61 29.58
N ASN A 117 5.23 -13.73 29.43
CA ASN A 117 4.28 -13.29 30.45
C ASN A 117 4.21 -14.30 31.60
N TRP A 118 5.08 -14.14 32.59
CA TRP A 118 5.18 -15.09 33.71
C TRP A 118 4.03 -15.02 34.71
N ILE A 119 3.15 -14.00 34.67
CA ILE A 119 1.89 -14.04 35.43
C ILE A 119 1.00 -15.16 34.90
N LYS A 120 0.95 -15.30 33.57
CA LYS A 120 0.15 -16.34 32.90
C LYS A 120 0.84 -17.71 32.92
N ARG A 121 2.18 -17.74 32.86
CA ARG A 121 2.98 -18.96 32.64
C ARG A 121 3.69 -19.52 33.87
N GLY A 122 3.75 -18.77 34.95
CA GLY A 122 4.63 -19.09 36.08
C GLY A 122 6.04 -18.59 35.85
N PHE A 123 6.82 -18.56 36.94
CA PHE A 123 8.23 -18.17 36.94
C PHE A 123 9.02 -19.09 37.88
N PRO A 124 10.11 -19.74 37.43
CA PRO A 124 10.57 -19.80 36.04
C PRO A 124 9.59 -20.58 35.14
N ASN A 125 9.78 -20.52 33.83
CA ASN A 125 9.07 -21.36 32.87
C ASN A 125 9.98 -21.72 31.68
N PRO A 126 9.69 -22.79 30.91
CA PRO A 126 10.57 -23.24 29.84
C PRO A 126 10.80 -22.22 28.72
N TYR A 127 9.88 -21.28 28.51
CA TYR A 127 10.04 -20.26 27.46
C TYR A 127 11.10 -19.19 27.77
N LEU A 128 11.65 -19.19 29.00
CA LEU A 128 12.78 -18.33 29.34
C LEU A 128 14.12 -18.90 28.83
N LEU A 129 14.16 -20.20 28.46
CA LEU A 129 15.38 -20.90 28.02
C LEU A 129 16.59 -20.72 28.95
N ASP A 130 16.33 -20.63 30.26
CA ASP A 130 17.32 -20.58 31.35
C ASP A 130 17.93 -21.98 31.57
N MET A 131 18.59 -22.49 30.52
CA MET A 131 19.10 -23.86 30.43
C MET A 131 20.51 -24.03 31.05
N GLY A 132 21.10 -22.96 31.59
CA GLY A 132 22.52 -22.93 31.93
C GLY A 132 23.43 -23.07 30.71
N LYS A 133 24.69 -23.45 30.94
CA LYS A 133 25.70 -23.65 29.88
C LYS A 133 25.29 -24.79 28.96
N THR A 134 25.24 -24.52 27.66
CA THR A 134 24.81 -25.46 26.61
C THR A 134 25.37 -25.04 25.25
N ASP A 135 25.60 -26.00 24.37
CA ASP A 135 25.97 -25.74 22.96
C ASP A 135 24.76 -25.39 22.09
N VAL A 136 23.54 -25.56 22.61
CA VAL A 136 22.30 -25.21 21.90
C VAL A 136 22.21 -23.70 21.73
N MET A 137 22.14 -23.24 20.48
CA MET A 137 22.02 -21.82 20.16
C MET A 137 20.59 -21.33 20.41
N LYS A 138 20.46 -20.27 21.23
CA LYS A 138 19.16 -19.72 21.65
C LYS A 138 18.78 -18.52 20.79
N PHE A 139 17.54 -18.52 20.30
CA PHE A 139 16.96 -17.43 19.52
C PHE A 139 15.56 -17.11 20.07
N SER A 140 15.14 -15.84 20.00
CA SER A 140 13.72 -15.50 20.13
C SER A 140 13.18 -14.89 18.84
N TYR A 141 11.96 -15.24 18.48
CA TYR A 141 11.25 -14.62 17.38
C TYR A 141 9.93 -14.02 17.84
N ALA A 142 9.84 -12.70 17.75
CA ALA A 142 8.67 -11.93 18.13
C ALA A 142 8.11 -12.32 19.50
N ALA A 143 8.96 -12.64 20.49
CA ALA A 143 8.52 -12.97 21.83
C ALA A 143 7.81 -11.78 22.50
N SER A 144 6.90 -12.07 23.42
CA SER A 144 6.06 -11.05 24.05
C SER A 144 5.84 -11.33 25.54
N ALA A 145 5.92 -10.28 26.34
CA ALA A 145 5.51 -10.23 27.74
C ALA A 145 4.18 -9.48 27.93
N PHE A 146 3.50 -9.09 26.84
CA PHE A 146 2.32 -8.22 26.85
C PHE A 146 1.21 -8.67 27.82
N GLY A 147 0.61 -7.69 28.48
CA GLY A 147 -0.40 -7.91 29.54
C GLY A 147 0.20 -8.34 30.88
N MET A 148 1.49 -8.08 31.07
CA MET A 148 2.18 -8.06 32.36
C MET A 148 2.47 -6.59 32.68
N GLY A 149 2.40 -6.19 33.94
CA GLY A 149 2.85 -4.86 34.38
C GLY A 149 4.26 -4.91 34.99
N MET A 150 4.98 -3.79 34.94
CA MET A 150 6.35 -3.68 35.47
C MET A 150 6.42 -3.90 36.99
N GLU A 151 5.32 -3.66 37.71
CA GLU A 151 5.16 -3.95 39.13
C GLU A 151 5.35 -5.45 39.47
N HIS A 152 5.25 -6.34 38.49
CA HIS A 152 5.45 -7.77 38.66
C HIS A 152 6.91 -8.24 38.41
N VAL A 153 7.81 -7.30 38.11
CA VAL A 153 9.24 -7.53 37.84
C VAL A 153 10.05 -7.24 39.10
N THR A 154 10.10 -8.21 40.03
CA THR A 154 10.95 -8.11 41.22
C THR A 154 12.44 -8.16 40.83
N GLU A 155 13.32 -7.63 41.68
CA GLU A 155 14.77 -7.62 41.41
C GLU A 155 15.35 -9.03 41.18
N GLU A 156 14.83 -10.03 41.90
CA GLU A 156 15.19 -11.44 41.69
C GLU A 156 14.80 -11.93 40.29
N ARG A 157 13.55 -11.66 39.86
CA ARG A 157 13.05 -12.06 38.54
C ARG A 157 13.78 -11.33 37.43
N ARG A 158 14.04 -10.03 37.62
CA ARG A 158 14.82 -9.19 36.72
C ARG A 158 16.20 -9.80 36.49
N LYS A 159 16.94 -10.10 37.55
CA LYS A 159 18.28 -10.71 37.47
C LYS A 159 18.25 -12.09 36.82
N LYS A 160 17.23 -12.91 37.12
CA LYS A 160 17.12 -14.25 36.52
C LYS A 160 16.77 -14.18 35.03
N PHE A 161 15.82 -13.34 34.64
CA PHE A 161 15.48 -13.14 33.25
C PHE A 161 16.63 -12.49 32.46
N GLY A 162 17.27 -11.46 33.01
CA GLY A 162 18.44 -10.81 32.41
C GLY A 162 19.54 -11.79 32.07
N ARG A 163 19.95 -12.63 33.04
CA ARG A 163 20.93 -13.71 32.82
C ARG A 163 20.53 -14.68 31.71
N SER A 164 19.25 -15.05 31.64
CA SER A 164 18.78 -15.97 30.59
C SER A 164 18.91 -15.39 29.17
N LEU A 165 18.89 -14.06 29.03
CA LEU A 165 18.96 -13.37 27.74
C LEU A 165 20.39 -13.21 27.21
N GLU A 166 21.41 -13.26 28.07
CA GLU A 166 22.82 -13.06 27.68
C GLU A 166 23.31 -14.11 26.66
N ASP A 167 22.78 -15.33 26.73
CA ASP A 167 23.16 -16.44 25.83
C ASP A 167 22.41 -16.45 24.50
N PHE A 168 21.47 -15.52 24.26
CA PHE A 168 20.71 -15.48 23.01
C PHE A 168 21.57 -14.93 21.87
N LYS A 169 21.62 -15.66 20.76
CA LYS A 169 22.24 -15.20 19.51
C LYS A 169 21.43 -14.10 18.82
N PHE A 170 20.13 -14.07 19.07
CA PHE A 170 19.23 -13.04 18.56
C PHE A 170 18.00 -12.92 19.46
N ILE A 171 17.59 -11.68 19.75
CA ILE A 171 16.41 -11.39 20.56
C ILE A 171 15.40 -10.59 19.73
N GLY A 172 14.45 -11.31 19.14
CA GLY A 172 13.27 -10.73 18.49
C GLY A 172 12.10 -10.57 19.46
N VAL A 173 11.56 -9.35 19.58
CA VAL A 173 10.36 -9.04 20.37
C VAL A 173 9.26 -8.41 19.51
N ARG A 174 7.99 -8.56 19.93
CA ARG A 174 6.82 -8.15 19.13
C ARG A 174 6.22 -6.79 19.50
N ASP A 175 6.48 -6.29 20.70
CA ASP A 175 5.87 -5.06 21.22
C ASP A 175 6.83 -4.26 22.09
N GLU A 176 6.60 -2.94 22.14
CA GLU A 176 7.46 -1.95 22.80
C GLU A 176 7.61 -2.24 24.29
N TYR A 177 6.52 -2.63 24.96
CA TYR A 177 6.56 -3.06 26.36
C TYR A 177 7.57 -4.19 26.60
N THR A 178 7.60 -5.19 25.71
CA THR A 178 8.54 -6.30 25.83
C THR A 178 9.98 -5.85 25.52
N GLU A 179 10.15 -4.92 24.58
CA GLU A 179 11.46 -4.31 24.31
C GLU A 179 11.99 -3.56 25.55
N GLU A 180 11.17 -2.75 26.19
CA GLU A 180 11.50 -2.05 27.44
C GLU A 180 11.84 -3.01 28.57
N LEU A 181 11.08 -4.10 28.72
CA LEU A 181 11.37 -5.15 29.70
C LEU A 181 12.76 -5.77 29.47
N VAL A 182 13.09 -6.09 28.22
CA VAL A 182 14.41 -6.65 27.87
C VAL A 182 15.51 -5.65 28.22
N ARG A 183 15.38 -4.38 27.82
CA ARG A 183 16.35 -3.32 28.14
C ARG A 183 16.50 -3.09 29.64
N TYR A 184 15.42 -3.21 30.41
CA TYR A 184 15.46 -3.07 31.86
C TYR A 184 16.16 -4.25 32.55
N CYS A 185 15.98 -5.47 32.04
CA CYS A 185 16.54 -6.69 32.61
C CYS A 185 17.98 -6.96 32.15
N ALA A 186 18.33 -6.59 30.92
CA ALA A 186 19.63 -6.80 30.31
C ALA A 186 19.99 -5.61 29.38
N PRO A 187 20.51 -4.50 29.94
CA PRO A 187 20.74 -3.25 29.20
C PRO A 187 21.72 -3.37 28.02
N GLU A 188 22.72 -4.25 28.14
CA GLU A 188 23.76 -4.46 27.13
C GLU A 188 23.30 -5.38 25.98
N THR A 189 22.17 -6.05 26.14
CA THR A 189 21.72 -7.03 25.15
C THR A 189 20.99 -6.34 24.00
N LYS A 190 21.43 -6.64 22.78
CA LYS A 190 20.77 -6.14 21.57
C LYS A 190 19.39 -6.80 21.42
N VAL A 191 18.37 -5.96 21.26
CA VAL A 191 16.99 -6.37 21.02
C VAL A 191 16.51 -5.83 19.67
N ASP A 192 15.83 -6.70 18.92
CA ASP A 192 15.27 -6.42 17.60
C ASP A 192 13.73 -6.48 17.67
N PHE A 193 13.08 -5.44 17.17
CA PHE A 193 11.63 -5.45 17.00
C PHE A 193 11.26 -6.25 15.74
N THR A 194 10.43 -7.27 15.90
CA THR A 194 10.01 -8.21 14.85
C THR A 194 8.48 -8.24 14.74
N CYS A 195 7.95 -8.55 13.55
CA CYS A 195 6.50 -8.70 13.37
C CYS A 195 6.00 -10.05 13.84
N ASP A 196 4.70 -10.15 14.05
CA ASP A 196 4.03 -11.41 14.33
C ASP A 196 4.21 -12.41 13.16
N PRO A 197 4.47 -13.71 13.42
CA PRO A 197 4.67 -14.69 12.35
C PRO A 197 3.56 -14.76 11.31
N THR A 198 2.31 -14.45 11.71
CA THR A 198 1.17 -14.45 10.77
C THR A 198 1.32 -13.43 9.64
N ALA A 199 2.21 -12.43 9.78
CA ALA A 199 2.52 -11.46 8.73
C ALA A 199 3.09 -12.10 7.45
N PHE A 200 3.78 -13.24 7.56
CA PHE A 200 4.33 -13.98 6.42
C PHE A 200 3.64 -15.32 6.15
N LEU A 201 2.47 -15.57 6.77
CA LEU A 201 1.69 -16.80 6.54
C LEU A 201 1.53 -17.10 5.04
N ASP A 202 1.94 -18.29 4.60
CA ASP A 202 1.83 -18.71 3.21
C ASP A 202 0.45 -19.34 2.97
N LEU A 203 -0.45 -18.61 2.30
CA LEU A 203 -1.83 -19.06 2.11
C LEU A 203 -1.93 -20.23 1.12
N ASP A 204 -0.98 -20.35 0.19
CA ASP A 204 -0.93 -21.48 -0.75
C ASP A 204 -0.54 -22.76 0.00
N TYR A 205 0.38 -22.65 0.96
CA TYR A 205 0.72 -23.76 1.87
C TYR A 205 -0.46 -24.17 2.76
N VAL A 206 -1.26 -23.21 3.25
CA VAL A 206 -2.48 -23.54 4.02
C VAL A 206 -3.50 -24.31 3.17
N LEU A 207 -3.67 -23.92 1.89
CA LEU A 207 -4.53 -24.63 0.94
C LEU A 207 -4.01 -26.05 0.66
N GLU A 208 -2.68 -26.22 0.53
CA GLU A 208 -2.02 -27.51 0.37
C GLU A 208 -2.26 -28.44 1.57
N LEU A 209 -2.07 -27.94 2.81
CA LEU A 209 -2.33 -28.71 4.03
C LEU A 209 -3.79 -29.17 4.14
N LEU A 210 -4.73 -28.36 3.66
CA LEU A 210 -6.15 -28.70 3.63
C LEU A 210 -6.55 -29.56 2.42
N GLY A 211 -5.66 -29.76 1.44
CA GLY A 211 -5.94 -30.48 0.21
C GLY A 211 -7.07 -29.87 -0.60
N THR A 212 -7.09 -28.53 -0.74
CA THR A 212 -8.19 -27.81 -1.39
C THR A 212 -7.70 -26.60 -2.20
N THR A 213 -8.54 -26.10 -3.11
CA THR A 213 -8.35 -24.80 -3.79
C THR A 213 -9.15 -23.69 -3.13
N LYS A 214 -8.87 -22.42 -3.48
CA LYS A 214 -9.60 -21.27 -2.93
C LYS A 214 -11.08 -21.31 -3.31
N GLU A 215 -11.39 -21.71 -4.53
CA GLU A 215 -12.74 -21.84 -5.07
C GLU A 215 -13.51 -22.94 -4.33
N GLU A 216 -12.95 -24.14 -4.20
CA GLU A 216 -13.55 -25.25 -3.47
C GLU A 216 -13.76 -24.92 -1.99
N TYR A 217 -12.79 -24.28 -1.35
CA TYR A 217 -12.92 -23.81 0.03
C TYR A 217 -14.08 -22.82 0.17
N LYS A 218 -14.20 -21.85 -0.75
CA LYS A 218 -15.32 -20.90 -0.75
C LYS A 218 -16.66 -21.63 -0.88
N GLU A 219 -16.77 -22.56 -1.81
CA GLU A 219 -18.00 -23.35 -2.02
C GLU A 219 -18.34 -24.19 -0.77
N LYS A 220 -17.34 -24.80 -0.14
CA LYS A 220 -17.48 -25.54 1.12
C LYS A 220 -18.06 -24.66 2.22
N ILE A 221 -17.52 -23.45 2.41
CA ILE A 221 -18.03 -22.49 3.41
C ILE A 221 -19.46 -22.06 3.10
N TYR A 222 -19.75 -21.69 1.84
CA TYR A 222 -21.09 -21.27 1.43
C TYR A 222 -22.12 -22.39 1.65
N LYS A 223 -21.77 -23.64 1.33
CA LYS A 223 -22.63 -24.80 1.56
C LYS A 223 -22.80 -25.10 3.05
N LYS A 224 -21.70 -25.13 3.82
CA LYS A 224 -21.70 -25.45 5.26
C LYS A 224 -22.60 -24.50 6.06
N TYR A 225 -22.57 -23.22 5.73
CA TYR A 225 -23.34 -22.19 6.44
C TYR A 225 -24.59 -21.69 5.69
N ARG A 226 -24.99 -22.36 4.60
CA ARG A 226 -26.18 -22.03 3.80
C ARG A 226 -26.21 -20.56 3.34
N ILE A 227 -25.05 -20.04 2.93
CA ILE A 227 -24.91 -18.67 2.44
C ILE A 227 -25.44 -18.61 0.99
N PRO A 228 -26.34 -17.67 0.65
CA PRO A 228 -26.83 -17.50 -0.72
C PRO A 228 -25.69 -17.21 -1.72
N LYS A 229 -25.67 -17.91 -2.86
CA LYS A 229 -24.61 -17.78 -3.87
C LYS A 229 -24.46 -16.35 -4.44
N ASN A 230 -25.54 -15.57 -4.43
CA ASN A 230 -25.56 -14.18 -4.90
C ASN A 230 -25.04 -13.18 -3.85
N LYS A 231 -24.86 -13.58 -2.58
CA LYS A 231 -24.36 -12.72 -1.52
C LYS A 231 -22.85 -12.87 -1.31
N ARG A 232 -22.22 -11.76 -0.94
CA ARG A 232 -20.81 -11.71 -0.52
C ARG A 232 -20.70 -11.64 1.00
N LEU A 233 -19.49 -11.62 1.56
CA LEU A 233 -19.29 -11.72 3.02
C LEU A 233 -18.69 -10.45 3.62
N ILE A 234 -19.29 -9.97 4.71
CA ILE A 234 -18.69 -9.00 5.63
C ILE A 234 -18.32 -9.75 6.91
N CYS A 235 -17.03 -9.78 7.24
CA CYS A 235 -16.54 -10.45 8.44
C CYS A 235 -16.52 -9.51 9.64
N THR A 236 -16.99 -10.00 10.79
CA THR A 236 -16.91 -9.29 12.07
C THR A 236 -16.21 -10.16 13.11
N MET A 237 -15.36 -9.54 13.93
CA MET A 237 -14.68 -10.23 15.02
C MET A 237 -14.49 -9.31 16.23
N GLY A 238 -15.17 -9.64 17.32
CA GLY A 238 -15.13 -8.89 18.58
C GLY A 238 -15.83 -7.53 18.52
N THR A 239 -16.85 -7.42 17.68
CA THR A 239 -17.67 -6.23 17.51
C THR A 239 -18.86 -6.22 18.49
N THR A 240 -19.62 -5.13 18.49
CA THR A 240 -20.84 -4.97 19.29
C THR A 240 -22.09 -5.35 18.50
N THR A 241 -23.14 -5.79 19.20
CA THR A 241 -24.46 -6.06 18.60
C THR A 241 -25.01 -4.84 17.83
N ALA A 242 -24.76 -3.63 18.32
CA ALA A 242 -25.19 -2.39 17.68
C ALA A 242 -24.57 -2.21 16.28
N LEU A 243 -23.25 -2.38 16.16
CA LEU A 243 -22.55 -2.28 14.89
C LEU A 243 -23.02 -3.36 13.90
N VAL A 244 -23.19 -4.61 14.37
CA VAL A 244 -23.64 -5.71 13.51
C VAL A 244 -25.05 -5.44 12.96
N LYS A 245 -25.96 -4.90 13.77
CA LYS A 245 -27.30 -4.47 13.32
C LYS A 245 -27.22 -3.38 12.24
N ARG A 246 -26.35 -2.37 12.43
CA ARG A 246 -26.13 -1.30 11.44
C ARG A 246 -25.57 -1.83 10.12
N LEU A 247 -24.57 -2.72 10.16
CA LEU A 247 -24.00 -3.36 8.97
C LEU A 247 -25.07 -4.15 8.19
N LYS A 248 -25.96 -4.85 8.88
CA LYS A 248 -27.05 -5.59 8.25
C LYS A 248 -28.10 -4.69 7.62
N ALA A 249 -28.48 -3.62 8.31
CA ALA A 249 -29.42 -2.64 7.79
C ALA A 249 -28.90 -2.01 6.48
N GLU A 250 -27.60 -1.70 6.43
CA GLU A 250 -26.98 -1.05 5.29
C GLU A 250 -26.65 -2.01 4.13
N PHE A 251 -26.05 -3.17 4.43
CA PHE A 251 -25.44 -4.04 3.42
C PHE A 251 -26.14 -5.39 3.25
N GLY A 252 -27.18 -5.69 4.03
CA GLY A 252 -27.82 -7.01 4.10
C GLY A 252 -28.42 -7.52 2.79
N ASN A 253 -28.71 -6.64 1.82
CA ASN A 253 -29.21 -7.03 0.50
C ASN A 253 -28.12 -7.68 -0.37
N THR A 254 -26.88 -7.20 -0.27
CA THR A 254 -25.75 -7.63 -1.10
C THR A 254 -24.77 -8.54 -0.36
N HIS A 255 -24.74 -8.44 0.97
CA HIS A 255 -23.79 -9.15 1.82
C HIS A 255 -24.50 -9.96 2.91
N THR A 256 -23.85 -11.04 3.34
CA THR A 256 -24.12 -11.77 4.56
C THR A 256 -23.10 -11.33 5.60
N VAL A 257 -23.57 -10.84 6.74
CA VAL A 257 -22.71 -10.41 7.86
C VAL A 257 -22.43 -11.61 8.75
N ILE A 258 -21.15 -11.97 8.86
CA ILE A 258 -20.69 -13.16 9.59
C ILE A 258 -19.91 -12.76 10.85
N SER A 259 -19.98 -13.57 11.90
CA SER A 259 -19.11 -13.47 13.07
C SER A 259 -18.26 -14.73 13.21
N VAL A 260 -16.97 -14.56 13.51
CA VAL A 260 -15.97 -15.64 13.53
C VAL A 260 -15.33 -15.89 14.90
N PHE A 261 -15.78 -15.17 15.93
CA PHE A 261 -15.21 -15.28 17.28
C PHE A 261 -16.25 -15.31 18.40
N SER A 262 -17.25 -14.41 18.35
CA SER A 262 -18.24 -14.23 19.40
C SER A 262 -19.65 -14.09 18.82
N ASN A 263 -20.63 -14.76 19.44
CA ASN A 263 -22.02 -14.65 19.04
C ASN A 263 -22.62 -13.34 19.56
N THR A 264 -22.93 -12.37 18.69
CA THR A 264 -23.60 -11.13 19.12
C THR A 264 -25.12 -11.25 19.08
N GLY A 265 -25.62 -12.32 18.46
CA GLY A 265 -27.04 -12.59 18.22
C GLY A 265 -27.65 -11.76 17.09
N ALA A 266 -26.91 -10.82 16.50
CA ALA A 266 -27.40 -9.96 15.42
C ALA A 266 -26.92 -10.41 14.03
N GLU A 267 -25.79 -11.10 13.93
CA GLU A 267 -25.20 -11.56 12.67
C GLU A 267 -26.10 -12.54 11.92
N ASP A 268 -25.88 -12.69 10.61
CA ASP A 268 -26.59 -13.69 9.81
C ASP A 268 -26.06 -15.10 10.07
N VAL A 269 -24.74 -15.22 10.28
CA VAL A 269 -24.06 -16.49 10.51
C VAL A 269 -22.98 -16.34 11.57
N TYR A 270 -23.04 -17.17 12.61
CA TYR A 270 -21.96 -17.33 13.58
C TYR A 270 -21.14 -18.60 13.29
N MET A 271 -19.91 -18.43 12.82
CA MET A 271 -18.99 -19.51 12.42
C MET A 271 -18.08 -19.94 13.57
N TYR A 272 -18.58 -20.79 14.45
CA TYR A 272 -17.88 -21.21 15.68
C TYR A 272 -17.05 -22.50 15.54
N ASP A 273 -17.17 -23.18 14.41
CA ASP A 273 -16.70 -24.55 14.18
C ASP A 273 -15.78 -24.66 12.96
N LEU A 274 -14.96 -23.63 12.73
CA LEU A 274 -13.88 -23.63 11.76
C LEU A 274 -12.61 -24.16 12.40
N ASP A 275 -11.87 -25.00 11.68
CA ASP A 275 -10.49 -25.29 12.07
C ASP A 275 -9.59 -24.07 11.87
N PRO A 276 -8.41 -24.01 12.53
CA PRO A 276 -7.57 -22.82 12.43
C PRO A 276 -7.08 -22.48 11.03
N LEU A 277 -6.82 -23.49 10.20
CA LEU A 277 -6.39 -23.28 8.82
C LEU A 277 -7.56 -22.73 8.01
N GLU A 278 -8.74 -23.33 8.11
CA GLU A 278 -9.99 -22.81 7.51
C GLU A 278 -10.25 -21.37 7.96
N TRP A 279 -10.08 -21.07 9.25
CA TRP A 279 -10.31 -19.74 9.80
C TRP A 279 -9.37 -18.70 9.18
N SER A 280 -8.11 -19.06 8.91
CA SER A 280 -7.16 -18.16 8.27
C SER A 280 -7.50 -17.84 6.80
N LEU A 281 -8.08 -18.81 6.07
CA LEU A 281 -8.51 -18.65 4.68
C LEU A 281 -9.82 -17.85 4.55
N LEU A 282 -10.69 -17.90 5.57
CA LEU A 282 -11.99 -17.23 5.57
C LEU A 282 -11.88 -15.74 5.25
N PHE A 283 -10.86 -15.08 5.79
CA PHE A 283 -10.63 -13.65 5.56
C PHE A 283 -10.46 -13.34 4.07
N GLY A 284 -9.86 -14.24 3.28
CA GLY A 284 -9.62 -14.05 1.84
C GLY A 284 -10.81 -14.31 0.92
N ILE A 285 -11.94 -14.79 1.47
CA ILE A 285 -13.22 -14.85 0.75
C ILE A 285 -14.20 -13.75 1.19
N CYS A 286 -13.82 -12.94 2.19
CA CYS A 286 -14.59 -11.79 2.64
C CYS A 286 -14.25 -10.53 1.82
N ASP A 287 -15.22 -9.65 1.65
CA ASP A 287 -15.00 -8.37 0.97
C ASP A 287 -14.41 -7.31 1.91
N ILE A 288 -14.72 -7.38 3.21
CA ILE A 288 -14.13 -6.54 4.26
C ILE A 288 -14.21 -7.24 5.62
N THR A 289 -13.33 -6.86 6.54
CA THR A 289 -13.34 -7.29 7.95
C THR A 289 -13.45 -6.10 8.90
N LEU A 290 -14.28 -6.20 9.94
CA LEU A 290 -14.33 -5.25 11.05
C LEU A 290 -13.94 -5.95 12.33
N THR A 291 -12.90 -5.48 13.01
CA THR A 291 -12.36 -6.23 14.16
C THR A 291 -11.64 -5.38 15.19
N ASN A 292 -11.76 -5.76 16.46
CA ASN A 292 -10.90 -5.29 17.56
C ASN A 292 -9.82 -6.31 17.96
N PHE A 293 -9.57 -7.33 17.13
CA PHE A 293 -8.56 -8.35 17.37
C PHE A 293 -7.41 -8.23 16.37
N PHE A 294 -6.19 -8.25 16.91
CA PHE A 294 -4.94 -8.11 16.16
C PHE A 294 -4.78 -9.12 15.02
N HIS A 295 -5.03 -10.42 15.27
CA HIS A 295 -4.93 -11.45 14.22
C HIS A 295 -5.98 -11.32 13.13
N GLY A 296 -7.16 -10.76 13.43
CA GLY A 296 -8.14 -10.43 12.39
C GLY A 296 -7.59 -9.39 11.45
N THR A 297 -6.96 -8.34 12.00
CA THR A 297 -6.29 -7.32 11.21
C THR A 297 -5.19 -7.90 10.32
N LEU A 298 -4.25 -8.67 10.91
CA LEU A 298 -3.14 -9.23 10.15
C LEU A 298 -3.59 -10.24 9.09
N LEU A 299 -4.51 -11.14 9.41
CA LEU A 299 -4.97 -12.15 8.44
C LEU A 299 -5.80 -11.53 7.33
N SER A 300 -6.61 -10.51 7.59
CA SER A 300 -7.28 -9.76 6.53
C SER A 300 -6.28 -9.10 5.60
N LEU A 301 -5.28 -8.39 6.15
CA LEU A 301 -4.23 -7.75 5.35
C LEU A 301 -3.42 -8.79 4.55
N ARG A 302 -3.13 -9.95 5.15
CA ARG A 302 -2.38 -11.02 4.48
C ARG A 302 -3.15 -11.61 3.30
N ASN A 303 -4.46 -11.73 3.46
CA ASN A 303 -5.42 -12.17 2.44
C ASN A 303 -5.80 -11.06 1.44
N SER A 304 -5.21 -9.87 1.55
CA SER A 304 -5.53 -8.71 0.71
C SER A 304 -6.98 -8.24 0.86
N THR A 305 -7.55 -8.49 2.02
CA THR A 305 -8.91 -8.11 2.41
C THR A 305 -8.87 -6.80 3.20
N PRO A 306 -9.63 -5.77 2.79
CA PRO A 306 -9.81 -4.54 3.56
C PRO A 306 -10.20 -4.83 5.01
N VAL A 307 -9.68 -4.02 5.93
CA VAL A 307 -9.96 -4.18 7.35
C VAL A 307 -10.16 -2.83 8.04
N ILE A 308 -11.18 -2.78 8.90
CA ILE A 308 -11.42 -1.70 9.85
C ILE A 308 -11.02 -2.20 11.23
N GLY A 309 -10.05 -1.52 11.84
CA GLY A 309 -9.60 -1.76 13.21
C GLY A 309 -10.45 -0.97 14.19
N LEU A 310 -10.94 -1.65 15.23
CA LEU A 310 -11.75 -1.05 16.28
C LEU A 310 -11.03 -1.15 17.62
N ASP A 311 -11.09 -0.10 18.43
CA ASP A 311 -10.54 -0.10 19.78
C ASP A 311 -11.59 0.41 20.76
N PHE A 312 -11.98 -0.45 21.70
CA PHE A 312 -12.97 -0.17 22.73
C PHE A 312 -12.34 0.14 24.10
N THR A 313 -11.01 0.22 24.17
CA THR A 313 -10.32 0.37 25.44
C THR A 313 -10.35 1.82 25.96
N LYS A 314 -10.35 1.97 27.29
CA LYS A 314 -10.32 3.27 28.00
C LYS A 314 -8.89 3.77 28.29
N PHE A 315 -7.86 3.12 27.75
CA PHE A 315 -6.47 3.52 28.00
C PHE A 315 -6.19 4.88 27.35
N GLY A 316 -5.42 5.72 28.05
CA GLY A 316 -5.14 7.11 27.69
C GLY A 316 -4.56 7.28 26.29
N ALA A 317 -4.63 8.51 25.78
CA ALA A 317 -4.20 8.89 24.42
C ALA A 317 -2.72 8.60 24.11
N ASP A 318 -1.92 8.28 25.12
CA ASP A 318 -0.45 8.26 25.07
C ASP A 318 0.15 6.94 24.58
N HIS A 319 -0.64 5.87 24.40
CA HIS A 319 -0.13 4.59 23.86
C HIS A 319 -0.85 4.15 22.58
N LYS A 320 -0.06 3.84 21.56
CA LYS A 320 -0.52 3.33 20.27
C LYS A 320 -0.83 1.84 20.37
N GLY A 321 -2.09 1.46 20.17
CA GLY A 321 -2.52 0.05 20.22
C GLY A 321 -1.93 -0.79 19.05
N LYS A 322 -1.82 -2.11 19.24
CA LYS A 322 -1.22 -3.04 18.24
C LYS A 322 -1.91 -3.00 16.87
N ILE A 323 -3.24 -2.79 16.85
CA ILE A 323 -4.03 -2.66 15.62
C ILE A 323 -3.75 -1.33 14.93
N GLU A 324 -3.76 -0.22 15.68
CA GLU A 324 -3.43 1.10 15.16
C GLU A 324 -2.02 1.10 14.55
N ASP A 325 -1.07 0.43 15.22
CA ASP A 325 0.29 0.33 14.74
C ASP A 325 0.42 -0.40 13.39
N VAL A 326 -0.15 -1.60 13.27
CA VAL A 326 -0.14 -2.33 11.99
C VAL A 326 -0.84 -1.54 10.89
N LEU A 327 -1.98 -0.92 11.18
CA LEU A 327 -2.70 -0.12 10.18
C LEU A 327 -1.92 1.14 9.78
N CYS A 328 -1.23 1.79 10.71
CA CYS A 328 -0.29 2.87 10.39
C CYS A 328 0.85 2.39 9.48
N ARG A 329 1.45 1.23 9.79
CA ARG A 329 2.48 0.62 8.94
C ARG A 329 1.93 0.22 7.57
N MET A 330 0.64 -0.01 7.43
CA MET A 330 0.00 -0.34 6.15
C MET A 330 -0.54 0.88 5.41
N ASP A 331 -0.32 2.09 5.94
CA ASP A 331 -0.90 3.33 5.43
C ASP A 331 -2.44 3.33 5.38
N MET A 332 -3.04 2.69 6.38
CA MET A 332 -4.48 2.52 6.54
C MET A 332 -4.91 3.02 7.92
N ARG A 333 -4.25 4.05 8.46
CA ARG A 333 -4.58 4.61 9.78
C ARG A 333 -6.01 5.14 9.84
N ASP A 334 -6.51 5.68 8.73
CA ASP A 334 -7.89 6.11 8.55
C ASP A 334 -8.93 4.97 8.60
N CYS A 335 -8.47 3.71 8.61
CA CYS A 335 -9.28 2.52 8.84
C CYS A 335 -9.29 2.10 10.33
N PHE A 336 -8.66 2.85 11.22
CA PHE A 336 -8.66 2.62 12.67
C PHE A 336 -9.61 3.58 13.39
N PHE A 337 -10.49 3.05 14.23
CA PHE A 337 -11.47 3.81 15.00
C PHE A 337 -11.35 3.49 16.48
N ARG A 338 -11.04 4.52 17.29
CA ARG A 338 -11.11 4.45 18.75
C ARG A 338 -12.52 4.85 19.20
N LEU A 339 -13.15 4.00 20.00
CA LEU A 339 -14.55 4.07 20.38
C LEU A 339 -14.67 3.98 21.91
N SER A 340 -14.83 5.12 22.59
CA SER A 340 -15.04 5.16 24.05
C SER A 340 -16.52 5.02 24.43
N GLU A 341 -16.82 4.32 25.52
CA GLU A 341 -18.16 4.31 26.13
C GLU A 341 -18.56 5.74 26.53
N GLY A 342 -19.68 6.24 26.00
CA GLY A 342 -20.21 7.58 26.29
C GLY A 342 -20.27 8.52 25.09
N LEU A 343 -19.57 8.21 24.00
CA LEU A 343 -19.82 8.80 22.68
C LEU A 343 -20.87 7.94 21.98
N ALA A 344 -22.13 8.34 22.10
CA ALA A 344 -23.09 7.99 21.08
C ALA A 344 -22.52 8.38 19.70
N ASP A 345 -22.60 7.45 18.75
CA ASP A 345 -22.57 7.69 17.31
C ASP A 345 -21.26 8.11 16.63
N ASN A 346 -20.29 7.19 16.56
CA ASN A 346 -19.37 7.17 15.41
C ASN A 346 -19.56 5.94 14.49
N TRP A 347 -20.67 5.21 14.66
CA TRP A 347 -21.02 4.10 13.76
C TRP A 347 -21.24 4.59 12.35
N ASP A 348 -21.78 5.79 12.15
CA ASP A 348 -21.97 6.35 10.82
C ASP A 348 -20.64 6.54 10.09
N SER A 349 -19.57 6.96 10.79
CA SER A 349 -18.22 7.03 10.22
C SER A 349 -17.66 5.64 9.89
N VAL A 350 -17.88 4.65 10.76
CA VAL A 350 -17.47 3.26 10.50
C VAL A 350 -18.22 2.69 9.29
N ILE A 351 -19.53 2.93 9.17
CA ILE A 351 -20.36 2.49 8.05
C ILE A 351 -19.98 3.23 6.76
N LYS A 352 -19.76 4.54 6.82
CA LYS A 352 -19.25 5.34 5.69
C LYS A 352 -17.92 4.77 5.20
N LYS A 353 -16.97 4.53 6.11
CA LYS A 353 -15.67 3.95 5.75
C LYS A 353 -15.79 2.53 5.21
N THR A 354 -16.71 1.73 5.75
CA THR A 354 -17.04 0.39 5.23
C THR A 354 -17.50 0.48 3.77
N ARG A 355 -18.42 1.41 3.45
CA ARG A 355 -18.90 1.64 2.08
C ARG A 355 -17.77 2.07 1.15
N GLU A 356 -16.97 3.07 1.56
CA GLU A 356 -15.80 3.55 0.81
C GLU A 356 -14.83 2.41 0.44
N LEU A 357 -14.53 1.52 1.39
CA LEU A 357 -13.61 0.40 1.18
C LEU A 357 -14.21 -0.71 0.31
N LEU A 358 -15.52 -0.95 0.40
CA LEU A 358 -16.23 -1.90 -0.46
C LEU A 358 -16.29 -1.42 -1.93
N ASP A 359 -16.45 -0.11 -2.14
CA ASP A 359 -16.51 0.51 -3.48
C ASP A 359 -15.12 0.76 -4.09
N CYS A 360 -14.06 0.74 -3.27
CA CYS A 360 -12.69 0.97 -3.70
C CYS A 360 -12.07 -0.27 -4.37
N GLU A 361 -12.21 -0.40 -5.69
CA GLU A 361 -11.60 -1.51 -6.45
C GLU A 361 -10.05 -1.61 -6.32
N GLY A 362 -9.37 -0.51 -5.94
CA GLY A 362 -7.91 -0.44 -5.83
C GLY A 362 -7.34 -0.87 -4.49
N ILE A 363 -8.15 -0.96 -3.43
CA ILE A 363 -7.68 -1.15 -2.06
C ILE A 363 -6.91 -2.47 -1.87
N ARG A 364 -7.34 -3.55 -2.54
CA ARG A 364 -6.65 -4.84 -2.47
C ARG A 364 -5.25 -4.75 -3.04
N GLY A 365 -5.07 -3.97 -4.12
CA GLY A 365 -3.76 -3.69 -4.71
C GLY A 365 -2.86 -2.86 -3.79
N ILE A 366 -3.43 -1.94 -3.00
CA ILE A 366 -2.69 -1.18 -1.97
C ILE A 366 -2.19 -2.13 -0.88
N ILE A 367 -3.08 -2.98 -0.35
CA ILE A 367 -2.75 -3.96 0.68
C ILE A 367 -1.69 -4.94 0.16
N ASP A 368 -1.83 -5.42 -1.09
CA ASP A 368 -0.86 -6.32 -1.74
C ASP A 368 0.54 -5.71 -1.89
N ASN A 369 0.63 -4.40 -2.13
CA ASN A 369 1.89 -3.70 -2.22
C ASN A 369 2.50 -3.49 -0.83
N ASN A 370 1.68 -3.11 0.16
CA ASN A 370 2.14 -2.76 1.50
C ASN A 370 2.44 -4.00 2.37
N ARG A 371 1.89 -5.17 2.08
CA ARG A 371 2.19 -6.40 2.86
C ARG A 371 3.64 -6.83 2.74
N ARG A 372 4.36 -6.46 1.68
CA ARG A 372 5.82 -6.73 1.54
C ARG A 372 6.62 -6.04 2.65
N CYS A 373 6.15 -4.91 3.14
CA CYS A 373 6.75 -4.14 4.22
C CYS A 373 6.69 -4.91 5.55
N LEU A 374 5.57 -5.58 5.82
CA LEU A 374 5.37 -6.39 7.03
C LEU A 374 6.23 -7.66 7.03
N VAL A 375 6.56 -8.21 5.86
CA VAL A 375 7.43 -9.39 5.74
C VAL A 375 8.90 -8.99 5.87
N TYR A 376 9.31 -7.86 5.29
CA TYR A 376 10.70 -7.38 5.32
C TYR A 376 11.22 -7.04 6.73
N SER A 377 10.36 -6.65 7.67
CA SER A 377 10.76 -6.38 9.07
C SER A 377 11.42 -7.56 9.79
N ASN A 378 11.37 -8.76 9.19
CA ASN A 378 11.76 -10.01 9.83
C ASN A 378 13.09 -10.55 9.32
N GLU A 379 13.72 -9.90 8.33
CA GLU A 379 14.95 -10.38 7.71
C GLU A 379 16.15 -10.41 8.68
N SER A 380 16.20 -9.53 9.69
CA SER A 380 17.30 -9.55 10.68
C SER A 380 17.36 -10.86 11.47
N PHE A 381 16.21 -11.44 11.80
CA PHE A 381 16.13 -12.76 12.42
C PHE A 381 16.64 -13.85 11.48
N PHE A 382 16.18 -13.86 10.23
CA PHE A 382 16.56 -14.89 9.27
C PHE A 382 18.02 -14.78 8.84
N ASP A 383 18.58 -13.57 8.79
CA ASP A 383 20.01 -13.34 8.58
C ASP A 383 20.82 -13.89 9.76
N ALA A 384 20.45 -13.57 11.00
CA ALA A 384 21.12 -14.10 12.19
C ALA A 384 21.03 -15.63 12.30
N LEU A 385 19.88 -16.20 11.96
CA LEU A 385 19.68 -17.65 11.92
C LEU A 385 20.53 -18.28 10.81
N ALA A 386 20.56 -17.70 9.60
CA ALA A 386 21.38 -18.20 8.50
C ALA A 386 22.87 -18.20 8.85
N ASP A 387 23.35 -17.14 9.49
CA ASP A 387 24.74 -17.03 9.95
C ASP A 387 25.08 -18.13 10.97
N ALA A 388 24.20 -18.36 11.94
CA ALA A 388 24.37 -19.42 12.93
C ALA A 388 24.34 -20.84 12.33
N LEU A 389 23.56 -21.05 11.28
CA LEU A 389 23.49 -22.31 10.54
C LEU A 389 24.64 -22.48 9.53
N GLY A 390 25.43 -21.43 9.26
CA GLY A 390 26.40 -21.42 8.17
C GLY A 390 25.73 -21.57 6.79
N ARG A 391 24.58 -20.94 6.59
CA ARG A 391 23.75 -20.99 5.38
C ARG A 391 23.56 -19.61 4.78
N LYS A 392 23.04 -19.55 3.54
CA LYS A 392 22.59 -18.29 2.93
C LYS A 392 21.08 -18.13 3.17
N ASN A 393 20.67 -16.99 3.74
CA ASN A 393 19.25 -16.64 3.82
C ASN A 393 18.68 -16.39 2.41
N LYS A 394 17.62 -17.11 2.04
CA LYS A 394 16.80 -16.78 0.86
C LYS A 394 15.96 -15.54 1.16
N LYS A 395 16.58 -14.36 1.03
CA LYS A 395 15.96 -13.07 1.36
C LYS A 395 14.65 -12.85 0.60
N THR A 396 13.63 -12.34 1.27
CA THR A 396 12.51 -11.73 0.55
C THR A 396 12.96 -10.40 -0.06
N GLU A 397 12.51 -10.11 -1.28
CA GLU A 397 12.78 -8.82 -1.92
C GLU A 397 12.24 -7.70 -1.04
N ALA A 398 13.14 -6.88 -0.51
CA ALA A 398 12.78 -5.65 0.18
C ALA A 398 11.93 -4.78 -0.78
N PRO A 399 10.80 -4.22 -0.36
CA PRO A 399 10.28 -3.06 -1.07
C PRO A 399 11.38 -1.98 -1.06
N GLU A 400 11.85 -1.56 -2.23
CA GLU A 400 13.07 -0.73 -2.43
C GLU A 400 13.01 0.67 -1.78
N ILE A 401 11.94 0.97 -1.05
CA ILE A 401 11.59 2.30 -0.59
C ILE A 401 11.01 2.23 0.81
N ILE A 402 11.76 1.66 1.75
CA ILE A 402 11.41 1.77 3.17
C ILE A 402 12.68 1.87 4.00
N LYS A 403 12.96 3.06 4.53
CA LYS A 403 13.90 3.22 5.64
C LYS A 403 13.12 3.04 6.95
N ARG A 404 13.64 2.24 7.87
CA ARG A 404 13.10 2.15 9.24
C ARG A 404 13.38 3.50 9.93
N LYS A 405 12.34 4.14 10.44
CA LYS A 405 12.45 5.34 11.27
C LYS A 405 13.06 4.95 12.62
N LYS A 406 13.69 5.91 13.29
CA LYS A 406 14.27 5.70 14.63
C LYS A 406 13.22 5.32 15.70
N ASP A 407 11.95 5.63 15.46
CA ASP A 407 10.80 5.28 16.32
C ASP A 407 10.20 3.88 16.02
N GLY A 408 10.88 3.05 15.23
CA GLY A 408 10.39 1.72 14.87
C GLY A 408 9.36 1.70 13.74
N GLY A 409 8.91 2.86 13.24
CA GLY A 409 8.04 2.98 12.07
C GLY A 409 8.75 2.80 10.73
N PHE A 410 7.99 2.78 9.65
CA PHE A 410 8.50 2.70 8.28
C PHE A 410 8.31 4.05 7.57
N ASP A 411 9.35 4.53 6.87
CA ASP A 411 9.26 5.73 6.06
C ASP A 411 8.71 5.42 4.66
N TYR A 412 7.41 5.65 4.50
CA TYR A 412 6.68 5.55 3.23
C TYR A 412 6.76 6.80 2.37
N SER A 413 7.47 7.85 2.82
CA SER A 413 7.53 9.15 2.14
C SER A 413 7.90 8.99 0.68
N ALA A 414 8.83 8.09 0.34
CA ALA A 414 9.28 7.91 -1.03
C ALA A 414 8.31 7.06 -1.91
N ILE A 415 7.43 6.25 -1.33
CA ILE A 415 6.34 5.55 -2.05
C ILE A 415 5.21 6.53 -2.40
N LYS A 416 4.90 7.44 -1.48
CA LYS A 416 3.85 8.46 -1.62
C LYS A 416 4.28 9.72 -2.34
N CYS A 417 5.58 10.03 -2.31
CA CYS A 417 6.14 11.25 -2.88
C CYS A 417 5.66 11.40 -4.33
N MET A 418 5.40 12.62 -4.76
CA MET A 418 5.07 12.92 -6.16
C MET A 418 6.28 13.52 -6.91
N GLY A 419 7.37 13.78 -6.19
CA GLY A 419 8.60 14.39 -6.73
C GLY A 419 8.42 15.86 -7.08
N CYS A 420 7.60 16.60 -6.33
CA CYS A 420 7.39 18.04 -6.56
C CYS A 420 8.51 18.92 -6.00
N MET A 421 9.43 18.39 -5.19
CA MET A 421 10.58 19.10 -4.63
C MET A 421 10.25 20.21 -3.60
N LEU A 422 8.97 20.54 -3.37
CA LEU A 422 8.51 21.54 -2.40
C LEU A 422 9.14 21.42 -0.99
N CYS A 423 9.34 20.20 -0.51
CA CYS A 423 9.96 19.97 0.80
C CYS A 423 11.42 20.44 0.87
N ALA A 424 12.16 20.35 -0.24
CA ALA A 424 13.53 20.85 -0.33
C ALA A 424 13.50 22.38 -0.38
N GLU A 425 12.65 22.92 -1.25
CA GLU A 425 12.46 24.37 -1.44
C GLU A 425 12.16 25.12 -0.14
N LYS A 426 11.26 24.59 0.70
CA LYS A 426 10.88 25.24 1.97
C LYS A 426 11.76 24.85 3.16
N CYS A 427 12.84 24.08 2.97
CA CYS A 427 13.67 23.67 4.08
C CYS A 427 14.54 24.85 4.57
N PRO A 428 14.37 25.36 5.80
CA PRO A 428 15.11 26.54 6.28
C PRO A 428 16.59 26.27 6.62
N LYS A 429 17.04 25.02 6.42
CA LYS A 429 18.40 24.55 6.76
C LYS A 429 19.08 23.83 5.59
N ASP A 430 18.45 23.85 4.41
CA ASP A 430 18.94 23.13 3.22
C ASP A 430 19.29 21.67 3.52
N ALA A 431 18.52 21.06 4.42
CA ALA A 431 18.76 19.72 4.93
C ALA A 431 18.15 18.63 4.03
N ILE A 432 17.56 19.01 2.89
CA ILE A 432 16.86 18.08 1.99
C ILE A 432 17.42 18.25 0.58
N SER A 433 18.09 17.22 0.08
CA SER A 433 18.54 17.12 -1.31
C SER A 433 17.54 16.31 -2.15
N ILE A 434 17.61 16.44 -3.47
CA ILE A 434 16.78 15.65 -4.40
C ILE A 434 17.65 14.60 -5.10
N GLU A 435 17.41 13.33 -4.80
CA GLU A 435 18.03 12.19 -5.45
C GLU A 435 17.16 11.64 -6.59
N LYS A 436 17.76 10.83 -7.46
CA LYS A 436 17.04 10.05 -8.47
C LYS A 436 17.02 8.58 -8.09
N LYS A 437 15.83 8.00 -7.91
CA LYS A 437 15.63 6.54 -7.77
C LYS A 437 14.74 6.05 -8.90
N LYS A 438 15.20 5.07 -9.68
CA LYS A 438 14.48 4.60 -10.89
C LYS A 438 14.15 5.74 -11.86
N GLY A 439 14.98 6.78 -11.88
CA GLY A 439 14.78 8.03 -12.61
C GLY A 439 13.83 9.04 -11.97
N TYR A 440 13.08 8.71 -10.92
CA TYR A 440 12.16 9.66 -10.28
C TYR A 440 12.85 10.48 -9.19
N TYR A 441 12.44 11.73 -9.06
CA TYR A 441 12.91 12.66 -8.03
C TYR A 441 12.38 12.28 -6.64
N ILE A 442 13.28 11.99 -5.68
CA ILE A 442 12.97 11.57 -4.31
C ILE A 442 13.77 12.44 -3.33
N PRO A 443 13.15 13.02 -2.29
CA PRO A 443 13.89 13.78 -1.28
C PRO A 443 14.76 12.87 -0.41
N ALA A 444 15.95 13.34 -0.07
CA ALA A 444 16.88 12.72 0.87
C ALA A 444 17.22 13.73 1.96
N VAL A 445 17.03 13.34 3.22
CA VAL A 445 17.25 14.20 4.38
C VAL A 445 18.65 13.99 4.93
N ASP A 446 19.40 15.07 5.05
CA ASP A 446 20.63 15.18 5.83
C ASP A 446 20.26 15.32 7.32
N ASN A 447 20.54 14.28 8.11
CA ASN A 447 20.17 14.23 9.52
C ASN A 447 21.05 15.12 10.40
N GLU A 448 22.21 15.57 9.92
CA GLU A 448 23.11 16.46 10.65
C GLU A 448 22.63 17.91 10.54
N LYS A 449 22.14 18.31 9.37
CA LYS A 449 21.54 19.64 9.14
C LYS A 449 20.10 19.76 9.63
N CYS A 450 19.36 18.65 9.67
CA CYS A 450 17.92 18.67 9.97
C CYS A 450 17.63 18.96 11.45
N VAL A 451 17.00 20.10 11.70
CA VAL A 451 16.52 20.51 13.04
C VAL A 451 15.16 19.94 13.43
N ARG A 452 14.61 19.02 12.63
CA ARG A 452 13.32 18.33 12.85
C ARG A 452 12.12 19.27 13.10
N CYS A 453 12.07 20.41 12.41
CA CYS A 453 10.99 21.39 12.57
C CYS A 453 9.61 20.91 12.06
N GLY A 454 9.56 19.81 11.29
CA GLY A 454 8.31 19.24 10.76
C GLY A 454 7.69 19.98 9.57
N LEU A 455 8.29 21.09 9.10
CA LEU A 455 7.73 21.91 8.01
C LEU A 455 7.55 21.11 6.70
N CYS A 456 8.52 20.27 6.34
CA CYS A 456 8.45 19.42 5.14
C CYS A 456 7.23 18.49 5.15
N ASN A 457 6.81 18.00 6.33
CA ASN A 457 5.59 17.19 6.47
C ASN A 457 4.34 18.06 6.42
N LYS A 458 4.35 19.22 7.07
CA LYS A 458 3.21 20.15 7.11
C LYS A 458 2.82 20.66 5.73
N ILE A 459 3.81 21.01 4.91
CA ILE A 459 3.57 21.57 3.57
C ILE A 459 3.38 20.51 2.48
N CYS A 460 3.66 19.23 2.77
CA CYS A 460 3.55 18.17 1.78
C CYS A 460 2.08 18.01 1.32
N PRO A 461 1.76 18.22 0.03
CA PRO A 461 0.37 18.14 -0.45
C PRO A 461 -0.25 16.74 -0.29
N VAL A 462 0.59 15.69 -0.19
CA VAL A 462 0.13 14.31 0.02
C VAL A 462 -0.37 14.06 1.45
N ASN A 463 0.03 14.92 2.40
CA ASN A 463 -0.43 14.82 3.78
C ASN A 463 -1.72 15.62 4.03
N ALA A 464 -2.14 16.45 3.07
CA ALA A 464 -3.40 17.16 3.14
C ALA A 464 -4.59 16.20 2.88
N PRO A 465 -5.75 16.40 3.54
CA PRO A 465 -6.96 15.64 3.22
C PRO A 465 -7.30 15.71 1.73
N GLN A 466 -7.79 14.62 1.16
CA GLN A 466 -8.32 14.66 -0.20
C GLN A 466 -9.57 15.55 -0.23
N LYS A 467 -9.64 16.43 -1.23
CA LYS A 467 -10.84 17.21 -1.53
C LYS A 467 -11.53 16.55 -2.73
N SER A 468 -12.85 16.49 -2.74
CA SER A 468 -13.61 15.84 -3.82
C SER A 468 -14.88 16.62 -4.12
N ASP A 469 -14.70 17.88 -4.50
CA ASP A 469 -15.81 18.71 -4.94
C ASP A 469 -16.00 18.49 -6.43
N GLU A 470 -17.24 18.20 -6.84
CA GLU A 470 -17.56 18.01 -8.25
C GLU A 470 -17.38 19.34 -9.02
N PRO A 471 -16.95 19.29 -10.29
CA PRO A 471 -16.79 20.49 -11.09
C PRO A 471 -18.13 21.20 -11.26
N LYS A 472 -18.11 22.53 -11.15
CA LYS A 472 -19.30 23.38 -11.23
C LYS A 472 -19.85 23.45 -12.65
N GLN A 473 -18.96 23.47 -13.64
CA GLN A 473 -19.29 23.57 -15.06
C GLN A 473 -18.35 22.73 -15.90
N ILE A 474 -18.88 22.16 -16.99
CA ILE A 474 -18.12 21.29 -17.89
C ILE A 474 -18.36 21.72 -19.33
N TYR A 475 -17.29 21.87 -20.09
CA TYR A 475 -17.34 22.28 -21.49
C TYR A 475 -16.57 21.30 -22.39
N ALA A 476 -17.05 21.13 -23.61
CA ALA A 476 -16.25 20.67 -24.73
C ALA A 476 -15.79 21.89 -25.54
N LEU A 477 -14.50 21.98 -25.83
CA LEU A 477 -13.90 23.16 -26.46
C LEU A 477 -12.91 22.77 -27.57
N ARG A 478 -12.98 23.50 -28.68
CA ARG A 478 -12.02 23.41 -29.79
C ARG A 478 -11.67 24.78 -30.35
N ASP A 479 -10.38 25.04 -30.54
CA ASP A 479 -9.86 26.26 -31.16
C ASP A 479 -10.41 26.44 -32.59
N LYS A 480 -10.78 27.67 -32.95
CA LYS A 480 -11.19 28.04 -34.32
C LYS A 480 -9.99 28.18 -35.25
N ASN A 481 -8.80 28.48 -34.73
CA ASN A 481 -7.58 28.54 -35.52
C ASN A 481 -7.06 27.13 -35.84
N GLU A 482 -7.15 26.74 -37.11
CA GLU A 482 -6.76 25.40 -37.57
C GLU A 482 -5.26 25.11 -37.37
N THR A 483 -4.38 26.10 -37.53
CA THR A 483 -2.94 25.92 -37.35
C THR A 483 -2.60 25.62 -35.88
N ASP A 484 -3.15 26.40 -34.95
CA ASP A 484 -2.96 26.19 -33.51
C ASP A 484 -3.63 24.92 -33.02
N LEU A 485 -4.82 24.62 -33.56
CA LEU A 485 -5.49 23.35 -33.33
C LEU A 485 -4.55 22.21 -33.70
N MET A 486 -4.03 22.16 -34.93
CA MET A 486 -3.19 21.04 -35.39
C MET A 486 -1.86 20.91 -34.64
N ASN A 487 -1.32 22.02 -34.11
CA ASN A 487 -0.13 22.03 -33.26
C ASN A 487 -0.41 21.68 -31.78
N SER A 488 -1.67 21.49 -31.40
CA SER A 488 -2.09 21.11 -30.04
C SER A 488 -2.34 19.60 -29.92
N SER A 489 -2.15 19.03 -28.73
CA SER A 489 -2.43 17.60 -28.49
C SER A 489 -3.90 17.21 -28.58
N SER A 490 -4.81 18.18 -28.52
CA SER A 490 -6.25 17.99 -28.40
C SER A 490 -7.00 19.15 -29.07
N GLY A 491 -8.05 19.69 -28.45
CA GLY A 491 -8.82 20.84 -28.93
C GLY A 491 -8.16 22.22 -28.79
N GLY A 492 -6.97 22.35 -28.22
CA GLY A 492 -6.24 23.64 -28.18
C GLY A 492 -6.55 24.58 -27.01
N ALA A 493 -7.29 24.11 -25.99
CA ALA A 493 -7.71 24.93 -24.84
C ALA A 493 -6.57 25.68 -24.14
N VAL A 494 -5.46 25.00 -23.84
CA VAL A 494 -4.30 25.62 -23.14
C VAL A 494 -3.64 26.69 -24.00
N GLY A 495 -3.57 26.50 -25.32
CA GLY A 495 -2.99 27.48 -26.24
C GLY A 495 -3.82 28.76 -26.32
N LEU A 496 -5.15 28.63 -26.33
CA LEU A 496 -6.06 29.78 -26.26
C LEU A 496 -5.92 30.54 -24.94
N MET A 497 -5.86 29.83 -23.82
CA MET A 497 -5.66 30.46 -22.51
C MET A 497 -4.31 31.18 -22.44
N ALA A 498 -3.24 30.56 -22.96
CA ALA A 498 -1.92 31.16 -22.96
C ALA A 498 -1.89 32.49 -23.74
N LYS A 499 -2.49 32.53 -24.94
CA LYS A 499 -2.62 33.76 -25.73
C LYS A 499 -3.31 34.88 -24.96
N ALA A 500 -4.45 34.58 -24.31
CA ALA A 500 -5.18 35.56 -23.52
C ALA A 500 -4.36 36.10 -22.34
N PHE A 501 -3.45 35.31 -21.77
CA PHE A 501 -2.53 35.78 -20.71
C PHE A 501 -1.43 36.67 -21.28
N PHE A 502 -0.82 36.31 -22.41
CA PHE A 502 0.21 37.17 -23.04
C PHE A 502 -0.36 38.50 -23.52
N GLU A 503 -1.57 38.50 -24.09
CA GLU A 503 -2.28 39.73 -24.49
C GLU A 503 -2.56 40.65 -23.30
N ALA A 504 -2.69 40.09 -22.09
CA ALA A 504 -2.85 40.84 -20.85
C ALA A 504 -1.51 41.21 -20.18
N GLY A 505 -0.37 41.03 -20.85
CA GLY A 505 0.98 41.26 -20.29
C GLY A 505 1.39 40.25 -19.20
N GLY A 506 0.66 39.14 -19.08
CA GLY A 506 0.88 38.08 -18.11
C GLY A 506 1.88 37.01 -18.57
N SER A 507 1.98 35.95 -17.78
CA SER A 507 2.91 34.83 -18.01
C SER A 507 2.25 33.47 -17.83
N VAL A 508 2.86 32.43 -18.41
CA VAL A 508 2.36 31.06 -18.38
C VAL A 508 3.50 30.13 -17.98
N SER A 509 3.25 29.22 -17.04
CA SER A 509 4.18 28.12 -16.77
C SER A 509 3.73 26.81 -17.38
N GLY A 510 4.68 25.99 -17.79
CA GLY A 510 4.43 24.64 -18.30
C GLY A 510 5.71 23.85 -18.46
N VAL A 511 5.67 22.78 -19.27
CA VAL A 511 6.81 21.85 -19.43
C VAL A 511 7.45 21.97 -20.81
N ALA A 512 8.75 22.26 -20.83
CA ALA A 512 9.62 22.23 -22.00
C ALA A 512 10.65 21.10 -21.89
N TYR A 513 11.30 20.75 -23.00
CA TYR A 513 12.54 19.97 -22.97
C TYR A 513 13.73 20.93 -22.84
N ASN A 514 14.71 20.57 -22.00
CA ASN A 514 16.01 21.25 -22.02
C ASN A 514 16.92 20.67 -23.13
N GLU A 515 18.13 21.20 -23.26
CA GLU A 515 19.15 20.77 -24.25
C GLU A 515 19.49 19.27 -24.22
N ARG A 516 19.17 18.57 -23.13
CA ARG A 516 19.39 17.12 -22.97
C ARG A 516 18.11 16.30 -23.14
N MET A 517 17.07 16.85 -23.76
CA MET A 517 15.74 16.25 -23.91
C MET A 517 15.07 15.89 -22.58
N ARG A 518 15.44 16.57 -21.48
CA ARG A 518 14.82 16.35 -20.16
C ARG A 518 13.65 17.30 -19.95
N PRO A 519 12.47 16.81 -19.53
CA PRO A 519 11.34 17.68 -19.25
C PRO A 519 11.58 18.51 -17.97
N VAL A 520 11.42 19.83 -18.09
CA VAL A 520 11.58 20.82 -17.01
C VAL A 520 10.41 21.79 -17.02
N HIS A 521 9.99 22.26 -15.84
CA HIS A 521 9.08 23.39 -15.78
C HIS A 521 9.81 24.68 -16.13
N LYS A 522 9.12 25.59 -16.81
CA LYS A 522 9.61 26.92 -17.19
C LYS A 522 8.43 27.90 -17.24
N VAL A 523 8.69 29.17 -16.93
CA VAL A 523 7.78 30.29 -17.22
C VAL A 523 8.12 30.95 -18.57
N VAL A 524 7.10 31.24 -19.37
CA VAL A 524 7.20 31.94 -20.66
C VAL A 524 6.30 33.17 -20.69
N ARG A 525 6.63 34.15 -21.55
CA ARG A 525 5.94 35.47 -21.61
C ARG A 525 5.45 35.86 -23.00
N SER A 526 5.65 35.00 -24.00
CA SER A 526 5.19 35.25 -25.37
C SER A 526 4.70 33.98 -26.06
N ILE A 527 4.00 34.15 -27.18
CA ILE A 527 3.48 33.04 -27.98
C ILE A 527 4.59 32.26 -28.71
N GLU A 528 5.70 32.94 -29.03
CA GLU A 528 6.90 32.33 -29.61
C GLU A 528 7.54 31.37 -28.60
N GLU A 529 7.75 31.82 -27.36
CA GLU A 529 8.27 30.96 -26.29
C GLU A 529 7.31 29.83 -25.91
N PHE A 530 5.99 30.06 -26.00
CA PHE A 530 4.98 29.04 -25.70
C PHE A 530 5.05 27.84 -26.65
N ALA A 531 5.67 27.96 -27.82
CA ALA A 531 5.89 26.84 -28.73
C ALA A 531 6.61 25.66 -28.05
N ASP A 532 7.55 25.93 -27.13
CA ASP A 532 8.28 24.91 -26.37
C ASP A 532 7.39 24.15 -25.37
N LEU A 533 6.39 24.85 -24.83
CA LEU A 533 5.44 24.29 -23.87
C LEU A 533 4.37 23.42 -24.53
N ARG A 534 4.09 23.65 -25.82
CA ARG A 534 3.02 22.95 -26.55
C ARG A 534 3.18 21.42 -26.53
N GLY A 535 2.04 20.74 -26.48
CA GLY A 535 1.96 19.29 -26.54
C GLY A 535 2.18 18.59 -25.19
N SER A 536 1.62 17.38 -25.06
CA SER A 536 1.72 16.55 -23.87
C SER A 536 3.11 15.91 -23.74
N LYS A 537 3.74 16.03 -22.57
CA LYS A 537 4.97 15.30 -22.23
C LYS A 537 4.66 14.18 -21.23
N TYR A 538 4.73 12.92 -21.68
CA TYR A 538 4.38 11.76 -20.85
C TYR A 538 5.56 11.24 -20.01
N VAL A 539 6.25 12.13 -19.33
CA VAL A 539 7.46 11.87 -18.54
C VAL A 539 7.41 12.78 -17.30
N GLN A 540 7.94 12.34 -16.15
CA GLN A 540 8.00 13.23 -14.99
C GLN A 540 8.92 14.43 -15.30
N SER A 541 8.40 15.65 -15.20
CA SER A 541 9.20 16.87 -15.29
C SER A 541 9.86 17.22 -13.97
N SER A 542 11.01 17.89 -14.04
CA SER A 542 11.58 18.59 -12.89
C SER A 542 10.72 19.80 -12.54
N MET A 543 10.50 20.05 -11.24
CA MET A 543 9.92 21.32 -10.79
C MET A 543 11.01 22.40 -10.67
N GLY A 544 12.24 22.03 -10.33
CA GLY A 544 13.38 22.98 -10.29
C GLY A 544 13.01 24.26 -9.54
N ASP A 545 13.35 25.40 -10.14
CA ASP A 545 13.17 26.73 -9.58
C ASP A 545 11.77 27.33 -9.89
N ILE A 546 10.81 26.52 -10.32
CA ILE A 546 9.50 27.03 -10.75
C ILE A 546 8.75 27.78 -9.65
N TYR A 547 8.99 27.44 -8.38
CA TYR A 547 8.33 28.10 -7.26
C TYR A 547 8.78 29.56 -7.13
N THR A 548 10.09 29.82 -7.22
CA THR A 548 10.66 31.17 -7.14
C THR A 548 10.45 31.94 -8.44
N GLU A 549 10.50 31.29 -9.60
CA GLU A 549 10.15 31.92 -10.89
C GLU A 549 8.70 32.41 -10.91
N LEU A 550 7.75 31.60 -10.43
CA LEU A 550 6.35 32.00 -10.30
C LEU A 550 6.17 33.13 -9.29
N GLU A 551 6.87 33.08 -8.15
CA GLU A 551 6.80 34.13 -7.12
C GLU A 551 7.24 35.49 -7.70
N ALA A 552 8.35 35.52 -8.44
CA ALA A 552 8.86 36.73 -9.09
C ALA A 552 7.90 37.31 -10.15
N GLU A 553 7.14 36.48 -10.87
CA GLU A 553 6.10 36.98 -11.79
C GLU A 553 4.87 37.50 -11.04
N LEU A 554 4.45 36.79 -9.99
CA LEU A 554 3.28 37.18 -9.20
C LEU A 554 3.50 38.50 -8.48
N GLU A 555 4.72 38.78 -8.01
CA GLU A 555 5.12 40.05 -7.37
C GLU A 555 5.04 41.26 -8.32
N LYS A 556 5.08 41.07 -9.63
CA LYS A 556 4.87 42.14 -10.63
C LYS A 556 3.40 42.52 -10.79
N ALA A 557 2.49 41.88 -10.05
CA ALA A 557 1.03 42.07 -10.11
C ALA A 557 0.41 41.81 -11.51
N VAL A 558 1.10 41.04 -12.37
CA VAL A 558 0.56 40.59 -13.66
C VAL A 558 -0.13 39.22 -13.52
N PRO A 559 -1.12 38.88 -14.38
CA PRO A 559 -1.74 37.56 -14.36
C PRO A 559 -0.76 36.43 -14.69
N VAL A 560 -0.79 35.36 -13.91
CA VAL A 560 0.06 34.17 -14.14
C VAL A 560 -0.79 32.92 -14.24
N LEU A 561 -0.67 32.18 -15.33
CA LEU A 561 -1.30 30.87 -15.51
C LEU A 561 -0.29 29.76 -15.22
N ALA A 562 -0.40 29.13 -14.06
CA ALA A 562 0.40 27.97 -13.71
C ALA A 562 -0.24 26.68 -14.26
N THR A 563 0.48 25.95 -15.12
CA THR A 563 0.00 24.67 -15.67
C THR A 563 0.85 23.48 -15.19
N GLY A 564 0.22 22.31 -15.01
CA GLY A 564 0.94 21.11 -14.60
C GLY A 564 0.05 19.89 -14.42
N THR A 565 0.62 18.81 -13.89
CA THR A 565 -0.20 17.68 -13.41
C THR A 565 -0.91 18.03 -12.08
N PRO A 566 -2.00 17.33 -11.70
CA PRO A 566 -2.74 17.64 -10.48
C PRO A 566 -1.86 17.70 -9.21
N CYS A 567 -0.87 16.80 -9.10
CA CYS A 567 0.06 16.80 -7.98
C CYS A 567 1.07 17.97 -8.00
N GLN A 568 1.40 18.51 -9.17
CA GLN A 568 2.27 19.67 -9.32
C GLN A 568 1.50 20.96 -9.00
N ILE A 569 0.27 21.10 -9.49
CA ILE A 569 -0.60 22.23 -9.14
C ILE A 569 -0.92 22.23 -7.64
N ALA A 570 -1.20 21.08 -7.03
CA ALA A 570 -1.38 20.99 -5.59
C ALA A 570 -0.14 21.44 -4.81
N ALA A 571 1.07 21.18 -5.32
CA ALA A 571 2.31 21.67 -4.72
C ALA A 571 2.50 23.18 -4.89
N ILE A 572 2.15 23.74 -6.06
CA ILE A 572 2.16 25.20 -6.30
C ILE A 572 1.16 25.90 -5.36
N LYS A 573 -0.07 25.41 -5.25
CA LYS A 573 -1.06 25.93 -4.30
C LYS A 573 -0.59 25.81 -2.85
N ALA A 574 0.06 24.71 -2.46
CA ALA A 574 0.62 24.57 -1.12
C ALA A 574 1.79 25.53 -0.83
N TYR A 575 2.57 25.90 -1.86
CA TYR A 575 3.65 26.87 -1.74
C TYR A 575 3.13 28.30 -1.51
N PHE A 576 2.12 28.72 -2.30
CA PHE A 576 1.61 30.09 -2.29
C PHE A 576 0.43 30.33 -1.33
N GLY A 577 -0.34 29.31 -1.00
CA GLY A 577 -1.62 29.47 -0.29
C GLY A 577 -2.56 30.40 -1.06
N ASP A 578 -3.24 31.29 -0.32
CA ASP A 578 -4.14 32.31 -0.87
C ASP A 578 -3.46 33.68 -1.01
N LYS A 579 -2.12 33.73 -1.05
CA LYS A 579 -1.33 34.99 -1.08
C LYS A 579 -1.56 35.85 -2.33
N TYR A 580 -1.93 35.22 -3.46
CA TYR A 580 -1.93 35.88 -4.77
C TYR A 580 -3.25 35.67 -5.53
N ASP A 581 -4.01 36.75 -5.71
CA ASP A 581 -5.25 36.75 -6.51
C ASP A 581 -4.99 36.67 -8.02
N ASN A 582 -3.81 37.10 -8.48
CA ASN A 582 -3.37 37.04 -9.88
C ASN A 582 -2.82 35.66 -10.30
N LEU A 583 -2.80 34.67 -9.39
CA LEU A 583 -2.46 33.28 -9.73
C LEU A 583 -3.70 32.51 -10.21
N TYR A 584 -3.63 32.03 -11.45
CA TYR A 584 -4.57 31.10 -12.05
C TYR A 584 -3.90 29.73 -12.21
N THR A 585 -4.65 28.66 -12.00
CA THR A 585 -4.11 27.30 -12.00
C THR A 585 -4.87 26.37 -12.92
N LEU A 586 -4.13 25.60 -13.72
CA LEU A 586 -4.69 24.63 -14.65
C LEU A 586 -3.98 23.29 -14.50
N ASP A 587 -4.75 22.23 -14.26
CA ASP A 587 -4.23 20.87 -14.32
C ASP A 587 -4.86 20.06 -15.47
N LEU A 588 -4.49 18.79 -15.54
CA LEU A 588 -4.90 17.91 -16.63
C LEU A 588 -5.43 16.56 -16.12
N ILE A 589 -6.33 15.94 -16.89
CA ILE A 589 -6.79 14.57 -16.66
C ILE A 589 -5.59 13.62 -16.81
N CYS A 590 -4.94 13.34 -15.69
CA CYS A 590 -3.61 12.74 -15.68
C CYS A 590 -3.67 11.22 -15.55
N HIS A 591 -3.08 10.49 -16.50
CA HIS A 591 -2.93 9.04 -16.38
C HIS A 591 -1.85 8.62 -15.36
N GLY A 592 -0.83 9.47 -15.20
CA GLY A 592 0.39 9.23 -14.43
C GLY A 592 1.63 9.50 -15.29
N VAL A 593 2.79 9.69 -14.64
CA VAL A 593 4.04 10.06 -15.31
C VAL A 593 5.01 8.88 -15.37
N GLN A 594 5.64 8.68 -16.52
CA GLN A 594 6.66 7.65 -16.72
C GLN A 594 8.03 8.10 -16.19
N SER A 595 8.92 7.13 -16.02
CA SER A 595 10.28 7.34 -15.52
C SER A 595 11.14 8.18 -16.48
N PRO A 596 11.75 9.29 -16.00
CA PRO A 596 12.72 10.07 -16.78
C PRO A 596 13.89 9.25 -17.29
N VAL A 597 14.45 8.32 -16.50
CA VAL A 597 15.61 7.52 -16.96
C VAL A 597 15.22 6.57 -18.10
N VAL A 598 14.01 6.03 -18.08
CA VAL A 598 13.52 5.16 -19.17
C VAL A 598 13.33 5.97 -20.45
N PHE A 599 12.89 7.22 -20.35
CA PHE A 599 12.79 8.12 -21.50
C PHE A 599 14.16 8.52 -22.05
N GLU A 600 15.10 8.90 -21.17
CA GLU A 600 16.47 9.24 -21.55
C GLU A 600 17.16 8.08 -22.29
N GLU A 601 17.01 6.85 -21.79
CA GLU A 601 17.55 5.65 -22.45
C GLU A 601 16.87 5.36 -23.79
N TYR A 602 15.57 5.62 -23.92
CA TYR A 602 14.86 5.49 -25.20
C TYR A 602 15.31 6.53 -26.23
N ILE A 603 15.47 7.79 -25.81
CA ILE A 603 16.00 8.86 -26.66
C ILE A 603 17.41 8.48 -27.14
N LYS A 604 18.30 8.09 -26.23
CA LYS A 604 19.67 7.67 -26.56
C LYS A 604 19.69 6.53 -27.56
N GLN A 605 18.87 5.50 -27.37
CA GLN A 605 18.76 4.39 -28.31
C GLN A 605 18.31 4.87 -29.69
N LEU A 606 17.29 5.74 -29.76
CA LEU A 606 16.77 6.22 -31.04
C LEU A 606 17.79 7.11 -31.77
N GLU A 607 18.55 7.92 -31.05
CA GLU A 607 19.68 8.67 -31.61
C GLU A 607 20.77 7.75 -32.15
N GLU A 608 21.13 6.69 -31.41
CA GLU A 608 22.10 5.67 -31.86
C GLU A 608 21.62 4.94 -33.13
N GLU A 609 20.35 4.59 -33.21
CA GLU A 609 19.76 3.88 -34.36
C GLU A 609 19.63 4.78 -35.60
N LYS A 610 19.46 6.09 -35.42
CA LYS A 610 19.30 7.05 -36.52
C LYS A 610 20.58 7.80 -36.88
N GLY A 611 21.59 7.79 -36.02
CA GLY A 611 22.82 8.55 -36.20
C GLY A 611 22.61 10.07 -36.17
N LYS A 612 21.57 10.56 -35.49
CA LYS A 612 21.16 11.97 -35.44
C LYS A 612 20.71 12.36 -34.05
N LYS A 613 20.83 13.64 -33.68
CA LYS A 613 20.37 14.15 -32.37
C LYS A 613 18.90 14.53 -32.41
N ILE A 614 18.17 14.21 -31.35
CA ILE A 614 16.76 14.58 -31.21
C ILE A 614 16.69 15.97 -30.57
N VAL A 615 15.94 16.87 -31.20
CA VAL A 615 15.69 18.23 -30.70
C VAL A 615 14.25 18.42 -30.20
N ASP A 616 13.32 17.58 -30.64
CA ASP A 616 11.95 17.58 -30.12
C ASP A 616 11.29 16.20 -30.18
N PHE A 617 10.39 15.94 -29.24
CA PHE A 617 9.63 14.70 -29.11
C PHE A 617 8.17 15.01 -28.78
N LYS A 618 7.32 14.97 -29.81
CA LYS A 618 5.90 15.31 -29.73
C LYS A 618 5.04 14.06 -29.58
N PHE A 619 4.37 13.95 -28.43
CA PHE A 619 3.30 12.99 -28.25
C PHE A 619 1.98 13.57 -28.79
N ARG A 620 1.06 12.69 -29.21
CA ARG A 620 -0.26 13.06 -29.74
C ARG A 620 -0.17 13.91 -31.01
N ASP A 621 0.80 13.60 -31.88
CA ASP A 621 0.88 14.23 -33.19
C ASP A 621 -0.35 13.88 -34.04
N LYS A 622 -0.95 14.91 -34.64
CA LYS A 622 -2.22 14.83 -35.36
C LYS A 622 -2.06 14.74 -36.87
N THR A 623 -0.84 14.62 -37.41
CA THR A 623 -0.61 14.57 -38.86
C THR A 623 -1.37 13.43 -39.56
N LYS A 624 -1.59 12.31 -38.86
CA LYS A 624 -2.37 11.16 -39.37
C LYS A 624 -3.75 10.99 -38.70
N GLY A 625 -4.23 12.02 -38.00
CA GLY A 625 -5.50 12.01 -37.24
C GLY A 625 -5.30 11.93 -35.72
N TRP A 626 -6.18 12.58 -34.95
CA TRP A 626 -6.09 12.69 -33.49
C TRP A 626 -6.28 11.35 -32.77
N LYS A 627 -7.26 10.54 -33.20
CA LYS A 627 -7.58 9.23 -32.60
C LYS A 627 -6.42 8.22 -32.69
N LYS A 628 -5.47 8.41 -33.62
CA LYS A 628 -4.33 7.50 -33.83
C LYS A 628 -3.20 7.65 -32.81
N ASN A 629 -3.17 8.76 -32.06
CA ASN A 629 -2.18 8.99 -31.00
C ASN A 629 -0.72 8.83 -31.48
N ASN A 630 -0.39 9.42 -32.64
CA ASN A 630 0.96 9.30 -33.18
C ASN A 630 1.99 10.04 -32.32
N VAL A 631 3.24 9.70 -32.53
CA VAL A 631 4.42 10.32 -31.96
C VAL A 631 5.23 10.86 -33.13
N LYS A 632 5.69 12.11 -33.02
CA LYS A 632 6.61 12.72 -33.98
C LYS A 632 7.92 13.05 -33.27
N VAL A 633 9.03 12.66 -33.87
CA VAL A 633 10.40 12.97 -33.42
C VAL A 633 11.02 13.90 -34.45
N ILE A 634 11.65 14.98 -33.99
CA ILE A 634 12.33 15.97 -34.83
C ILE A 634 13.82 15.91 -34.51
N PHE A 635 14.65 15.81 -35.54
CA PHE A 635 16.09 15.74 -35.43
C PHE A 635 16.75 17.12 -35.67
N ASP A 636 18.01 17.25 -35.28
CA ASP A 636 18.86 18.43 -35.45
C ASP A 636 19.00 18.87 -36.91
N ASP A 637 19.02 17.92 -37.85
CA ASP A 637 19.00 18.18 -39.29
C ASP A 637 17.60 18.54 -39.86
N LYS A 638 16.61 18.74 -38.99
CA LYS A 638 15.20 19.02 -39.28
C LYS A 638 14.42 17.87 -39.91
N SER A 639 15.01 16.68 -40.05
CA SER A 639 14.25 15.51 -40.48
C SER A 639 13.23 15.07 -39.43
N GLU A 640 12.12 14.46 -39.87
CA GLU A 640 11.03 14.03 -39.00
C GLU A 640 10.83 12.51 -39.05
N LEU A 641 10.53 11.89 -37.92
CA LEU A 641 10.07 10.51 -37.81
C LEU A 641 8.69 10.46 -37.15
N VAL A 642 7.68 9.95 -37.88
CA VAL A 642 6.32 9.76 -37.36
C VAL A 642 6.05 8.27 -37.11
N MET A 643 5.75 7.94 -35.85
CA MET A 643 5.42 6.60 -35.39
C MET A 643 4.00 6.57 -34.83
N THR A 644 3.26 5.50 -35.06
CA THR A 644 2.04 5.20 -34.31
C THR A 644 2.37 4.93 -32.84
N ARG A 645 1.37 5.00 -31.95
CA ARG A 645 1.52 4.55 -30.55
C ARG A 645 2.03 3.11 -30.46
N ALA A 646 1.64 2.26 -31.42
CA ALA A 646 2.06 0.88 -31.46
C ALA A 646 3.51 0.72 -31.92
N GLU A 647 4.10 1.66 -32.66
CA GLU A 647 5.49 1.60 -33.12
C GLU A 647 6.45 2.23 -32.09
N CYS A 648 6.05 3.33 -31.46
CA CYS A 648 6.85 3.97 -30.41
C CYS A 648 6.88 3.11 -29.14
N GLU A 649 7.97 2.38 -28.91
CA GLU A 649 8.08 1.44 -27.78
C GLU A 649 7.85 2.11 -26.43
N TYR A 650 8.38 3.32 -26.24
CA TYR A 650 8.19 4.10 -25.02
C TYR A 650 6.73 4.47 -24.77
N PHE A 651 5.97 4.80 -25.81
CA PHE A 651 4.56 5.19 -25.69
C PHE A 651 3.60 4.01 -25.70
N ARG A 652 4.00 2.90 -26.35
CA ARG A 652 3.30 1.62 -26.35
C ARG A 652 3.15 1.09 -24.93
N TYR A 653 4.26 1.05 -24.20
CA TYR A 653 4.31 0.46 -22.87
C TYR A 653 4.24 1.52 -21.77
N PHE A 654 3.03 2.03 -21.55
CA PHE A 654 2.73 3.04 -20.53
C PHE A 654 2.69 2.46 -19.10
N ASP A 655 3.65 1.59 -18.78
CA ASP A 655 3.61 0.61 -17.69
C ASP A 655 4.67 0.89 -16.59
N TYR A 656 5.49 1.94 -16.78
CA TYR A 656 6.56 2.37 -15.88
C TYR A 656 6.23 3.70 -15.22
N LEU A 657 5.07 3.76 -14.59
CA LEU A 657 4.66 4.99 -13.89
C LEU A 657 5.37 5.09 -12.55
N ARG A 658 5.44 6.32 -12.03
CA ARG A 658 5.85 6.57 -10.65
C ARG A 658 5.01 5.71 -9.70
N GLN A 659 5.63 5.18 -8.64
CA GLN A 659 4.94 4.29 -7.69
C GLN A 659 3.63 4.91 -7.16
N SER A 660 3.68 6.19 -6.81
CA SER A 660 2.53 6.95 -6.36
C SER A 660 1.44 7.16 -7.42
N CYS A 661 1.72 7.04 -8.73
CA CYS A 661 0.69 7.14 -9.76
C CYS A 661 -0.29 5.95 -9.75
N TYR A 662 0.11 4.79 -9.23
CA TYR A 662 -0.77 3.62 -9.09
C TYR A 662 -1.75 3.76 -7.93
N ASN A 663 -1.45 4.64 -6.97
CA ASN A 663 -2.36 5.03 -5.89
C ASN A 663 -2.29 6.55 -5.68
N CYS A 664 -2.65 7.30 -6.72
CA CYS A 664 -2.44 8.74 -6.72
C CYS A 664 -3.34 9.44 -5.70
N HIS A 665 -2.75 10.17 -4.76
CA HIS A 665 -3.46 11.00 -3.79
C HIS A 665 -4.34 12.06 -4.45
N PHE A 666 -3.99 12.48 -5.66
CA PHE A 666 -4.70 13.51 -6.42
C PHE A 666 -5.65 12.92 -7.47
N ARG A 667 -6.02 11.65 -7.35
CA ARG A 667 -7.08 11.03 -8.17
C ARG A 667 -8.46 11.43 -7.63
N GLY A 668 -9.42 11.66 -8.52
CA GLY A 668 -10.73 12.21 -8.17
C GLY A 668 -10.86 13.66 -8.64
N PHE A 669 -11.99 14.29 -8.33
CA PHE A 669 -12.20 15.74 -8.55
C PHE A 669 -11.48 16.54 -7.46
N ASN A 670 -10.15 16.40 -7.38
CA ASN A 670 -9.35 17.19 -6.45
C ASN A 670 -9.26 18.62 -6.99
N ASN A 671 -10.00 19.53 -6.36
CA ASN A 671 -10.20 20.94 -6.73
C ASN A 671 -9.01 21.87 -6.42
N TYR A 672 -7.76 21.40 -6.63
CA TYR A 672 -6.59 22.28 -6.46
C TYR A 672 -6.41 23.25 -7.63
N ALA A 673 -6.77 22.83 -8.84
CA ALA A 673 -6.75 23.68 -10.03
C ALA A 673 -8.06 24.45 -10.18
N ASP A 674 -8.00 25.62 -10.82
CA ASP A 674 -9.18 26.38 -11.21
C ASP A 674 -9.91 25.69 -12.38
N VAL A 675 -9.14 25.11 -13.30
CA VAL A 675 -9.65 24.30 -14.42
C VAL A 675 -8.82 23.02 -14.58
N THR A 676 -9.49 21.90 -14.82
CA THR A 676 -8.86 20.67 -15.33
C THR A 676 -9.14 20.51 -16.82
N VAL A 677 -8.13 20.22 -17.62
CA VAL A 677 -8.29 19.96 -19.07
C VAL A 677 -7.95 18.52 -19.47
N GLY A 678 -8.55 18.01 -20.54
CA GLY A 678 -8.18 16.71 -21.08
C GLY A 678 -8.62 16.51 -22.52
N ASP A 679 -8.25 15.39 -23.11
CA ASP A 679 -8.85 14.89 -24.35
C ASP A 679 -10.32 14.53 -24.07
N TYR A 680 -11.29 15.06 -24.83
CA TYR A 680 -12.69 14.69 -24.65
C TYR A 680 -13.05 13.44 -25.47
N TRP A 681 -12.71 12.27 -24.95
CA TRP A 681 -13.10 11.00 -25.57
C TRP A 681 -14.62 10.77 -25.49
N GLY A 682 -15.23 10.29 -26.58
CA GLY A 682 -16.65 9.93 -26.59
C GLY A 682 -17.61 11.11 -26.73
N ILE A 683 -17.13 12.33 -27.02
CA ILE A 683 -17.98 13.51 -27.23
C ILE A 683 -18.99 13.29 -28.37
N GLU A 684 -18.66 12.46 -29.34
CA GLU A 684 -19.50 12.10 -30.48
C GLU A 684 -20.82 11.43 -30.06
N THR A 685 -20.89 10.91 -28.83
CA THR A 685 -22.13 10.36 -28.26
C THR A 685 -23.09 11.44 -27.74
N LEU A 686 -22.62 12.68 -27.58
CA LEU A 686 -23.44 13.84 -27.20
C LEU A 686 -23.69 14.80 -28.37
N THR A 687 -22.72 14.95 -29.27
CA THR A 687 -22.83 15.91 -30.37
C THR A 687 -21.88 15.58 -31.54
N ASP A 688 -22.36 15.78 -32.77
CA ASP A 688 -21.57 15.61 -34.00
C ASP A 688 -20.70 16.84 -34.35
N ARG A 689 -20.81 17.94 -33.59
CA ARG A 689 -20.08 19.21 -33.84
C ARG A 689 -18.56 19.09 -33.92
N PHE A 690 -17.99 18.00 -33.39
CA PHE A 690 -16.54 17.76 -33.28
C PHE A 690 -16.07 16.46 -33.96
N ASN A 691 -16.91 15.82 -34.78
CA ASN A 691 -16.62 14.49 -35.32
C ASN A 691 -15.80 14.52 -36.64
N ASP A 692 -14.63 15.15 -36.61
CA ASP A 692 -13.72 15.30 -37.77
C ASP A 692 -12.28 14.81 -37.51
N ASP A 693 -12.06 14.12 -36.39
CA ASP A 693 -10.76 13.59 -35.96
C ASP A 693 -9.64 14.64 -35.79
N LYS A 694 -10.00 15.92 -35.59
CA LYS A 694 -9.04 16.99 -35.27
C LYS A 694 -8.85 17.24 -33.77
N GLY A 695 -9.69 16.64 -32.93
CA GLY A 695 -9.60 16.68 -31.47
C GLY A 695 -10.40 17.78 -30.80
N VAL A 696 -10.82 17.48 -29.57
CA VAL A 696 -11.65 18.34 -28.73
C VAL A 696 -11.20 18.19 -27.27
N SER A 697 -11.14 19.30 -26.56
CA SER A 697 -10.75 19.32 -25.15
C SER A 697 -11.98 19.32 -24.24
N ILE A 698 -11.94 18.54 -23.16
CA ILE A 698 -12.87 18.68 -22.04
C ILE A 698 -12.27 19.67 -21.04
N LEU A 699 -13.08 20.59 -20.52
CA LEU A 699 -12.73 21.53 -19.47
C LEU A 699 -13.67 21.29 -18.28
N LEU A 700 -13.10 21.04 -17.10
CA LEU A 700 -13.82 20.92 -15.83
C LEU A 700 -13.49 22.15 -14.99
N CYS A 701 -14.46 23.03 -14.77
CA CYS A 701 -14.26 24.26 -14.02
C CYS A 701 -14.60 24.04 -12.54
N HIS A 702 -13.64 24.30 -11.65
CA HIS A 702 -13.78 24.05 -10.21
C HIS A 702 -14.02 25.34 -9.42
N SER A 703 -13.53 26.47 -9.92
CA SER A 703 -13.60 27.78 -9.26
C SER A 703 -14.20 28.85 -10.17
N GLU A 704 -14.49 30.01 -9.59
CA GLU A 704 -14.93 31.19 -10.33
C GLU A 704 -13.86 31.66 -11.32
N LYS A 705 -12.59 31.69 -10.89
CA LYS A 705 -11.44 31.92 -11.76
C LYS A 705 -11.42 30.95 -12.95
N GLY A 706 -11.84 29.70 -12.74
CA GLY A 706 -11.91 28.73 -13.83
C GLY A 706 -12.98 29.05 -14.86
N ARG A 707 -14.14 29.55 -14.43
CA ARG A 707 -15.18 30.07 -15.32
C ARG A 707 -14.70 31.29 -16.10
N GLU A 708 -14.07 32.25 -15.41
CA GLU A 708 -13.45 33.43 -16.04
C GLU A 708 -12.45 33.05 -17.14
N LEU A 709 -11.63 32.01 -16.91
CA LEU A 709 -10.68 31.51 -17.91
C LEU A 709 -11.38 31.03 -19.19
N VAL A 710 -12.52 30.35 -19.07
CA VAL A 710 -13.31 29.88 -20.22
C VAL A 710 -13.97 31.05 -20.92
N ASP A 711 -14.52 32.00 -20.17
CA ASP A 711 -15.17 33.18 -20.73
C ASP A 711 -14.22 34.05 -21.56
N LYS A 712 -12.95 34.17 -21.15
CA LYS A 712 -11.92 34.89 -21.92
C LYS A 712 -11.61 34.27 -23.28
N ILE A 713 -11.84 32.96 -23.47
CA ILE A 713 -11.45 32.24 -24.69
C ILE A 713 -12.62 31.79 -25.57
N LYS A 714 -13.88 31.91 -25.09
CA LYS A 714 -15.05 31.34 -25.78
C LYS A 714 -15.29 31.92 -27.17
N GLU A 715 -15.03 33.20 -27.38
CA GLU A 715 -15.15 33.89 -28.67
C GLU A 715 -14.23 33.28 -29.74
N ASN A 716 -13.05 32.81 -29.33
CA ASN A 716 -12.04 32.21 -30.20
C ASN A 716 -12.20 30.68 -30.35
N ALA A 717 -13.25 30.10 -29.75
CA ALA A 717 -13.44 28.65 -29.72
C ALA A 717 -14.83 28.21 -30.22
N LYS A 718 -14.90 27.00 -30.77
CA LYS A 718 -16.14 26.22 -30.86
C LYS A 718 -16.34 25.56 -29.49
N ILE A 719 -17.42 25.92 -28.81
CA ILE A 719 -17.71 25.45 -27.44
C ILE A 719 -19.11 24.85 -27.34
N CYS A 720 -19.28 23.82 -26.49
CA CYS A 720 -20.58 23.37 -26.03
C CYS A 720 -20.52 22.96 -24.56
N GLU A 721 -21.62 23.12 -23.84
CA GLU A 721 -21.74 22.58 -22.48
C GLU A 721 -21.82 21.06 -22.50
N SER A 722 -21.39 20.45 -21.41
CA SER A 722 -21.54 19.03 -21.14
C SER A 722 -21.84 18.79 -19.65
N ASN A 723 -21.95 17.52 -19.25
CA ASN A 723 -22.34 17.13 -17.91
C ASN A 723 -21.37 16.11 -17.28
N LEU A 724 -21.47 16.02 -15.96
CA LEU A 724 -20.59 15.22 -15.12
C LEU A 724 -20.73 13.73 -15.37
N GLU A 725 -21.96 13.25 -15.57
CA GLU A 725 -22.25 11.84 -15.82
C GLU A 725 -21.49 11.36 -17.08
N HIS A 726 -21.57 12.14 -18.16
CA HIS A 726 -20.88 11.84 -19.40
C HIS A 726 -19.35 11.87 -19.22
N ALA A 727 -18.83 12.91 -18.56
CA ALA A 727 -17.40 13.03 -18.28
C ALA A 727 -16.87 11.80 -17.52
N ILE A 728 -17.57 11.35 -16.47
CA ILE A 728 -17.18 10.17 -15.68
C ILE A 728 -17.26 8.89 -16.52
N LYS A 729 -18.34 8.72 -17.29
CA LYS A 729 -18.58 7.54 -18.13
C LYS A 729 -17.47 7.36 -19.16
N THR A 730 -17.05 8.46 -19.79
CA THR A 730 -16.03 8.46 -20.85
C THR A 730 -14.60 8.48 -20.30
N HIS A 731 -14.37 9.05 -19.11
CA HIS A 731 -13.05 9.20 -18.51
C HIS A 731 -12.94 8.47 -17.18
N ARG A 732 -12.82 7.13 -17.23
CA ARG A 732 -12.60 6.30 -16.03
C ARG A 732 -11.41 6.76 -15.17
N LYS A 733 -10.44 7.44 -15.77
CA LYS A 733 -9.24 7.99 -15.10
C LYS A 733 -9.53 9.21 -14.23
N LEU A 734 -10.71 9.84 -14.31
CA LEU A 734 -11.14 10.83 -13.33
C LEU A 734 -11.25 10.20 -11.94
N LYS A 735 -11.81 8.98 -11.84
CA LYS A 735 -12.06 8.31 -10.56
C LYS A 735 -11.04 7.22 -10.20
N LYS A 736 -10.42 6.57 -11.19
CA LYS A 736 -9.61 5.37 -10.96
C LYS A 736 -8.15 5.52 -11.40
N SER A 737 -7.23 5.22 -10.49
CA SER A 737 -5.82 5.06 -10.79
C SER A 737 -5.56 3.80 -11.63
N VAL A 738 -4.40 3.75 -12.28
CA VAL A 738 -3.97 2.56 -13.03
C VAL A 738 -3.58 1.43 -12.09
N VAL A 739 -3.78 0.19 -12.53
CA VAL A 739 -3.27 -0.99 -11.80
C VAL A 739 -1.79 -1.15 -12.10
N MET A 740 -0.99 -1.39 -11.07
CA MET A 740 0.45 -1.61 -11.22
C MET A 740 0.75 -2.92 -11.96
N PRO A 741 1.55 -2.90 -13.04
CA PRO A 741 1.97 -4.12 -13.73
C PRO A 741 2.85 -4.98 -12.82
N LYS A 742 2.56 -6.29 -12.73
CA LYS A 742 3.31 -7.23 -11.88
C LYS A 742 4.81 -7.30 -12.19
N TYR A 743 5.20 -6.97 -13.41
CA TYR A 743 6.58 -7.05 -13.90
C TYR A 743 7.36 -5.73 -13.76
N ARG A 744 6.75 -4.64 -13.27
CA ARG A 744 7.38 -3.31 -13.19
C ARG A 744 8.65 -3.32 -12.35
N ASN A 745 8.61 -3.92 -11.16
CA ASN A 745 9.75 -3.90 -10.25
C ASN A 745 10.94 -4.69 -10.81
N GLU A 746 10.66 -5.87 -11.38
CA GLU A 746 11.67 -6.69 -12.06
C GLU A 746 12.28 -5.95 -13.27
N PHE A 747 11.47 -5.20 -14.04
CA PHE A 747 12.00 -4.35 -15.12
C PHE A 747 13.03 -3.34 -14.62
N PHE A 748 12.73 -2.60 -13.54
CA PHE A 748 13.66 -1.62 -12.99
C PHE A 748 14.90 -2.27 -12.37
N SER A 749 14.75 -3.43 -11.73
CA SER A 749 15.89 -4.21 -11.24
C SER A 749 16.83 -4.63 -12.39
N ILE A 750 16.26 -5.09 -13.51
CA ILE A 750 17.04 -5.43 -14.71
C ILE A 750 17.66 -4.17 -15.33
N LEU A 751 16.95 -3.05 -15.36
CA LEU A 751 17.48 -1.78 -15.86
C LEU A 751 18.73 -1.35 -15.08
N GLU A 752 18.67 -1.43 -13.75
CA GLU A 752 19.78 -1.04 -12.86
C GLU A 752 20.96 -2.03 -12.92
N THR A 753 20.70 -3.34 -13.03
CA THR A 753 21.75 -4.38 -12.96
C THR A 753 22.31 -4.82 -14.30
N LYS A 754 21.51 -4.75 -15.37
CA LYS A 754 21.83 -5.30 -16.71
C LYS A 754 21.63 -4.28 -17.83
N GLY A 755 21.20 -3.06 -17.52
CA GLY A 755 21.01 -1.98 -18.49
C GLY A 755 19.70 -2.05 -19.29
N TYR A 756 19.44 -0.97 -20.04
CA TYR A 756 18.17 -0.75 -20.74
C TYR A 756 17.85 -1.81 -21.79
N LYS A 757 18.84 -2.26 -22.59
CA LYS A 757 18.64 -3.29 -23.62
C LYS A 757 18.08 -4.60 -23.03
N ALA A 758 18.59 -5.03 -21.88
CA ALA A 758 18.10 -6.22 -21.19
C ALA A 758 16.69 -6.02 -20.62
N ALA A 759 16.44 -4.86 -20.00
CA ALA A 759 15.14 -4.51 -19.42
C ALA A 759 14.05 -4.47 -20.50
N ARG A 760 14.35 -3.88 -21.66
CA ARG A 760 13.49 -3.83 -22.85
C ARG A 760 13.15 -5.23 -23.37
N LYS A 761 14.15 -6.12 -23.50
CA LYS A 761 13.93 -7.51 -23.92
C LYS A 761 13.00 -8.26 -22.96
N TYR A 762 13.21 -8.07 -21.66
CA TYR A 762 12.36 -8.64 -20.62
C TYR A 762 10.91 -8.15 -20.74
N GLN A 763 10.69 -6.85 -20.92
CA GLN A 763 9.37 -6.28 -21.14
C GLN A 763 8.68 -6.90 -22.37
N ASN A 764 9.34 -6.91 -23.52
CA ASN A 764 8.75 -7.42 -24.76
C ASN A 764 8.28 -8.87 -24.61
N LYS A 765 9.04 -9.70 -23.88
CA LYS A 765 8.66 -11.09 -23.56
C LYS A 765 7.40 -11.13 -22.68
N LYS A 766 7.33 -10.35 -21.60
CA LYS A 766 6.18 -10.35 -20.68
C LYS A 766 4.92 -9.83 -21.35
N THR A 767 5.02 -8.79 -22.17
CA THR A 767 3.86 -8.24 -22.88
C THR A 767 3.34 -9.20 -23.94
N ARG A 768 4.21 -9.90 -24.68
CA ARG A 768 3.81 -10.95 -25.62
C ARG A 768 3.01 -12.06 -24.91
N LEU A 769 3.50 -12.53 -23.76
CA LEU A 769 2.80 -13.53 -22.95
C LEU A 769 1.45 -13.03 -22.42
N TYR A 770 1.37 -11.77 -22.00
CA TYR A 770 0.12 -11.15 -21.55
C TYR A 770 -0.93 -11.08 -22.68
N ASN A 771 -0.52 -10.63 -23.87
CA ASN A 771 -1.39 -10.53 -25.03
C ASN A 771 -1.89 -11.92 -25.49
N ILE A 772 -1.03 -12.94 -25.48
CA ILE A 772 -1.42 -14.32 -25.75
C ILE A 772 -2.50 -14.77 -24.75
N LYS A 773 -2.28 -14.58 -23.44
CA LYS A 773 -3.27 -14.93 -22.40
C LYS A 773 -4.59 -14.18 -22.58
N LYS A 774 -4.54 -12.90 -22.93
CA LYS A 774 -5.73 -12.06 -23.16
C LYS A 774 -6.52 -12.53 -24.39
N ASN A 775 -5.85 -12.85 -25.48
CA ASN A 775 -6.48 -13.36 -26.69
C ASN A 775 -7.11 -14.74 -26.45
N ILE A 776 -6.41 -15.63 -25.74
CA ILE A 776 -6.96 -16.91 -25.28
C ILE A 776 -8.24 -16.70 -24.45
N LYS A 777 -8.22 -15.78 -23.45
CA LYS A 777 -9.43 -15.47 -22.66
C LYS A 777 -10.60 -14.93 -23.50
N LYS A 778 -10.33 -14.08 -24.50
CA LYS A 778 -11.37 -13.60 -25.43
C LYS A 778 -11.95 -14.71 -26.29
N MET A 779 -11.13 -15.65 -26.75
CA MET A 779 -11.59 -16.81 -27.53
C MET A 779 -12.44 -17.78 -26.70
N ILE A 780 -12.19 -17.89 -25.39
CA ILE A 780 -12.95 -18.79 -24.49
C ILE A 780 -14.22 -18.11 -23.92
N GLY A 781 -14.63 -16.95 -24.44
CA GLY A 781 -15.91 -16.31 -24.08
C GLY A 781 -16.00 -15.72 -22.67
N GLY A 782 -14.88 -15.55 -21.97
CA GLY A 782 -14.87 -14.91 -20.64
C GLY A 782 -15.17 -13.42 -20.76
N LYS A 783 -16.41 -13.01 -20.42
CA LYS A 783 -16.80 -11.61 -20.23
C LYS A 783 -15.96 -10.94 -19.14
#